data_AF-A0A937AQQ0-F1
#
_entry.id   AF-A0A937AQQ0-F1
#
_cell.length_a   1.000
_cell.length_b   1.000
_cell.length_c   1.000
_cell.angle_alpha   90.00
_cell.angle_beta   90.00
_cell.angle_gamma   90.00
#
_symmetry.space_group_name_H-M   'P 1'
#
loop_
_entity.id
_entity.type
_entity.pdbx_description
1 polymer ?
#
loop_
_entity_poly.entity_id
_entity_poly.type
_entity_poly.pdbx_seq_one_letter_code
_entity_poly.pdbx_strand_id
1 'polypeptide(L)'
;MFSLLRSTLGDRIDFDLLDAGGARVGHMELEADGVARVRPDPYGLSGSWRRDGQVVRLTDGQGRVVANFDSEGLDGQGRKLIWGHLKIGSHWIEHCLRQTQQAKPKISFCVTSRNRLHHMQQTFIRNIEDNRDYPDLEFVLLDYNSSDGLSDWVKSELSGEIAAGRLNYYWTSQPTYFHPTHARNMSIRLARGDIVCVVDADNFTGRGFASYIADNVQPDTFLVGCRMIGERFEPLWDEGCVGRFAIYKSTFLDVGGMDEEHVGWGYDDLDLYERLRAKGYRCQSIDPRYTKCIAHDDSERRKELREQHIGRDSTTGEGSVWVNARRSERNLKANRIVLNDGRIGCGGVVRNLGQDAQVVRERRLPRISVCIAVGEQSEEIRRSLPDNLHSTRHYPHMEFVVLDRPGGSMGKWLRENLASEMSAGRVVHSELPLPFPSCGPDSTVHHRNMAARLAGGEVLCLVSPEQKLPANFTSEILRKFHEGWICEPLDEAGAILSKHLFYLEEGLDQGLDRSHAIGDLLERTRRRLSAASKGNISRSGLETRDFGGGTAIRNGEHVIVSPHRFPRVTLTTMCMNRLYHLKQTLPKNLADNLDYPNLEYLLLNYGDQDGLDEWVRTEMKEHIDSGRLVYYRSPERHRFHCAHAKNMATRLATGELICNVDADNITGHHFAFHVAERLQTYDFLVGCLYPNEELDSYCDQGMAGRSAVRRAAFYDAGGFDEAMVGWGHDDLDFYARLKGLGYKGAPIDGRFLHCIAHGDAERAAHTGVEDIGGVMNPDRGTARENRERSDRNVAEGKLTLNDGNVGCGTVYEKFGAAPITLAKTVFNKISICVTSMNRLHHLAQTLPQNLADNRSYPNLEIVLLDYNSSDGLEGWARAHLGDWIEAGRLVYFKTTEPAHFKRSHARNLAIRLASGDIVCTVDADNFTGRGFAHYVNERFNRYSGIYLRPDFDGTHIRLRDAFGRICMRRDDFLKVEGYDERLVEYGYEDVDLCARLEKLPLEATFIEDDRFLRYISHSNIERVGNGPILSQVAELLRGKERDQKDESLLYLLRDNSFLWLGFRVDGLSMQGQWTQQDGQLRLVCEQGVTASLEIEKSGGSYTIAKSASKLRLQPSNDIEFSSNVILEHVIQRNEQRHLGNLGLADYRVNAGSFGEAKVSRNFGPEKLEVERASGELGKRP
;
A
#
# COMPACT_ATOMS: atom_id res chain seq x y z
N MET A 1 -32.44 70.04 35.71
CA MET A 1 -32.10 68.85 34.89
C MET A 1 -32.96 68.74 33.62
N PHE A 2 -34.30 68.79 33.70
CA PHE A 2 -35.16 68.82 32.50
C PHE A 2 -35.03 70.13 31.67
N SER A 3 -34.80 71.29 32.30
CA SER A 3 -34.52 72.54 31.55
C SER A 3 -33.15 72.54 30.86
N LEU A 4 -32.16 71.85 31.45
CA LEU A 4 -30.80 71.72 30.91
C LEU A 4 -30.73 70.75 29.72
N LEU A 5 -31.57 69.72 29.68
CA LEU A 5 -31.68 68.79 28.56
C LEU A 5 -32.42 69.41 27.35
N ARG A 6 -33.44 70.25 27.60
CA ARG A 6 -34.13 71.01 26.52
C ARG A 6 -33.26 72.12 25.91
N SER A 7 -32.43 72.80 26.70
CA SER A 7 -31.63 73.93 26.21
C SER A 7 -30.42 73.54 25.35
N THR A 8 -30.01 72.27 25.37
CA THR A 8 -28.72 71.83 24.82
C THR A 8 -28.84 70.94 23.58
N LEU A 9 -30.01 70.34 23.32
CA LEU A 9 -30.14 69.26 22.31
C LEU A 9 -31.27 69.43 21.27
N GLY A 10 -32.01 70.55 21.27
CA GLY A 10 -33.07 70.81 20.27
C GLY A 10 -34.32 69.93 20.42
N ASP A 11 -35.36 70.22 19.61
CA ASP A 11 -36.72 69.65 19.72
C ASP A 11 -36.86 68.19 19.23
N ARG A 12 -35.78 67.56 18.77
CA ARG A 12 -35.74 66.17 18.29
C ARG A 12 -34.35 65.58 18.54
N ILE A 13 -34.29 64.41 19.16
CA ILE A 13 -33.02 63.73 19.48
C ILE A 13 -33.06 62.32 18.91
N ASP A 14 -32.12 62.02 18.02
CA ASP A 14 -31.92 60.70 17.45
C ASP A 14 -30.65 60.08 18.04
N PHE A 15 -30.71 58.84 18.52
CA PHE A 15 -29.52 58.13 19.02
C PHE A 15 -29.57 56.62 18.75
N ASP A 16 -28.38 56.06 18.55
CA ASP A 16 -28.19 54.63 18.29
C ASP A 16 -28.03 53.86 19.60
N LEU A 17 -28.74 52.74 19.71
CA LEU A 17 -28.49 51.75 20.74
C LEU A 17 -27.32 50.89 20.29
N LEU A 18 -26.29 50.80 21.13
CA LEU A 18 -25.08 50.04 20.89
C LEU A 18 -24.97 48.91 21.93
N ASP A 19 -24.48 47.74 21.52
CA ASP A 19 -24.14 46.67 22.46
C ASP A 19 -22.78 46.91 23.16
N ALA A 20 -22.40 45.99 24.06
CA ALA A 20 -21.15 46.09 24.81
C ALA A 20 -19.88 46.02 23.95
N GLY A 21 -19.99 45.59 22.69
CA GLY A 21 -18.91 45.60 21.68
C GLY A 21 -18.94 46.82 20.76
N GLY A 22 -19.91 47.73 20.92
CA GLY A 22 -20.06 48.94 20.12
C GLY A 22 -20.87 48.75 18.82
N ALA A 23 -21.51 47.60 18.61
CA ALA A 23 -22.32 47.34 17.42
C ALA A 23 -23.75 47.90 17.56
N ARG A 24 -24.28 48.50 16.49
CA ARG A 24 -25.60 49.15 16.49
C ARG A 24 -26.74 48.14 16.46
N VAL A 25 -27.54 48.13 17.51
CA VAL A 25 -28.69 47.24 17.74
C VAL A 25 -30.05 47.90 17.50
N GLY A 26 -30.11 49.22 17.34
CA GLY A 26 -31.35 49.92 17.00
C GLY A 26 -31.18 51.43 16.89
N HIS A 27 -32.16 52.12 16.29
CA HIS A 27 -32.18 53.57 16.16
C HIS A 27 -33.43 54.15 16.82
N MET A 28 -33.23 55.08 17.77
CA MET A 28 -34.30 55.74 18.52
C MET A 28 -34.49 57.18 18.08
N GLU A 29 -35.72 57.57 17.75
CA GLU A 29 -36.12 58.93 17.38
C GLU A 29 -37.08 59.49 18.43
N LEU A 30 -36.69 60.51 19.21
CA LEU A 30 -37.56 61.20 20.19
C LEU A 30 -38.49 62.20 19.51
N GLU A 31 -39.80 62.09 19.80
CA GLU A 31 -40.80 63.09 19.43
C GLU A 31 -41.03 64.12 20.56
N ALA A 32 -41.59 65.28 20.19
CA ALA A 32 -41.70 66.46 21.07
C ALA A 32 -42.61 66.27 22.31
N ASP A 33 -43.45 65.24 22.34
CA ASP A 33 -44.32 64.88 23.46
C ASP A 33 -43.66 63.94 24.48
N GLY A 34 -42.39 63.56 24.24
CA GLY A 34 -41.61 62.68 25.11
C GLY A 34 -41.74 61.19 24.79
N VAL A 35 -42.42 60.82 23.70
CA VAL A 35 -42.45 59.45 23.16
C VAL A 35 -41.30 59.30 22.16
N ALA A 36 -40.46 58.27 22.25
CA ALA A 36 -39.54 57.93 21.14
C ALA A 36 -39.99 56.66 20.43
N ARG A 37 -39.86 56.68 19.10
CA ARG A 37 -40.06 55.50 18.25
C ARG A 37 -38.73 54.82 17.99
N VAL A 38 -38.74 53.49 18.01
CA VAL A 38 -37.64 52.65 17.53
C VAL A 38 -37.99 52.21 16.11
N ARG A 39 -37.14 52.51 15.12
CA ARG A 39 -37.33 51.95 13.77
C ARG A 39 -36.88 50.48 13.74
N PRO A 40 -37.64 49.57 13.10
CA PRO A 40 -37.40 48.13 13.23
C PRO A 40 -36.18 47.65 12.41
N ASP A 41 -35.39 46.78 13.04
CA ASP A 41 -34.66 45.66 12.43
C ASP A 41 -35.70 44.54 12.07
N PRO A 42 -35.49 43.69 11.04
CA PRO A 42 -36.35 42.57 10.60
C PRO A 42 -37.03 41.70 11.67
N TYR A 43 -36.69 41.83 12.95
CA TYR A 43 -37.25 41.05 14.05
C TYR A 43 -38.35 41.74 14.87
N GLY A 44 -38.86 42.91 14.44
CA GLY A 44 -40.19 43.40 14.85
C GLY A 44 -40.30 43.98 16.26
N LEU A 45 -39.30 44.72 16.74
CA LEU A 45 -39.40 45.51 17.97
C LEU A 45 -40.28 46.76 17.74
N SER A 46 -41.59 46.64 17.92
CA SER A 46 -42.51 47.78 18.05
C SER A 46 -42.88 48.00 19.51
N GLY A 47 -42.60 49.18 20.06
CA GLY A 47 -42.88 49.51 21.45
C GLY A 47 -42.76 51.00 21.74
N SER A 48 -43.21 51.41 22.92
CA SER A 48 -43.14 52.80 23.41
C SER A 48 -42.42 52.85 24.76
N TRP A 49 -41.83 53.99 25.10
CA TRP A 49 -41.21 54.19 26.41
C TRP A 49 -41.74 55.46 27.06
N ARG A 50 -41.71 55.49 28.40
CA ARG A 50 -42.11 56.66 29.20
C ARG A 50 -41.05 56.91 30.27
N ARG A 51 -40.61 58.16 30.40
CA ARG A 51 -39.70 58.57 31.46
C ARG A 51 -40.47 58.85 32.75
N ASP A 52 -40.08 58.18 33.84
CA ASP A 52 -40.66 58.39 35.16
C ASP A 52 -39.51 58.69 36.14
N GLY A 53 -39.15 59.97 36.26
CA GLY A 53 -38.01 60.42 37.06
C GLY A 53 -36.64 60.16 36.41
N GLN A 54 -35.76 59.43 37.10
CA GLN A 54 -34.43 59.02 36.60
C GLN A 54 -34.44 57.70 35.83
N VAL A 55 -35.58 56.98 35.86
CA VAL A 55 -35.75 55.67 35.23
C VAL A 55 -36.44 55.81 33.87
N VAL A 56 -35.89 55.16 32.86
CA VAL A 56 -36.47 54.99 31.52
C VAL A 56 -37.11 53.60 31.43
N ARG A 57 -38.43 53.56 31.20
CA ARG A 57 -39.22 52.31 31.13
C ARG A 57 -39.62 52.00 29.69
N LEU A 58 -39.20 50.84 29.17
CA LEU A 58 -39.59 50.35 27.84
C LEU A 58 -40.74 49.36 27.93
N THR A 59 -41.74 49.54 27.06
CA THR A 59 -42.90 48.66 26.94
C THR A 59 -43.03 48.09 25.54
N ASP A 60 -43.41 46.82 25.44
CA ASP A 60 -43.71 46.16 24.17
C ASP A 60 -45.01 46.69 23.53
N GLY A 61 -45.34 46.21 22.32
CA GLY A 61 -46.56 46.59 21.60
C GLY A 61 -47.89 46.21 22.29
N GLN A 62 -47.83 45.48 23.41
CA GLN A 62 -48.97 45.12 24.27
C GLN A 62 -48.99 45.92 25.59
N GLY A 63 -48.04 46.84 25.78
CA GLY A 63 -47.95 47.73 26.95
C GLY A 63 -47.24 47.12 28.17
N ARG A 64 -46.57 45.98 28.04
CA ARG A 64 -45.86 45.32 29.16
C ARG A 64 -44.44 45.84 29.30
N VAL A 65 -43.99 46.12 30.52
CA VAL A 65 -42.64 46.62 30.80
C VAL A 65 -41.60 45.52 30.57
N VAL A 66 -40.72 45.73 29.59
CA VAL A 66 -39.66 44.78 29.20
C VAL A 66 -38.28 45.22 29.68
N ALA A 67 -38.10 46.49 30.04
CA ALA A 67 -36.83 46.96 30.59
C ALA A 67 -36.95 48.26 31.40
N ASN A 68 -36.05 48.40 32.39
CA ASN A 68 -35.86 49.60 33.19
C ASN A 68 -34.38 50.02 33.10
N PHE A 69 -34.14 51.29 32.78
CA PHE A 69 -32.79 51.85 32.68
C PHE A 69 -32.63 53.05 33.61
N ASP A 70 -31.59 53.02 34.44
CA ASP A 70 -31.19 54.07 35.38
C ASP A 70 -29.98 54.86 34.84
N SER A 71 -29.99 56.18 35.06
CA SER A 71 -28.97 57.10 34.54
C SER A 71 -27.95 57.42 35.63
N GLU A 72 -26.75 56.82 35.57
CA GLU A 72 -25.73 56.98 36.63
C GLU A 72 -24.50 57.84 36.30
N GLY A 73 -24.34 58.41 35.09
CA GLY A 73 -23.22 59.34 34.89
C GLY A 73 -22.91 59.74 33.45
N LEU A 74 -21.83 60.52 33.30
CA LEU A 74 -21.24 60.92 32.01
C LEU A 74 -19.90 60.18 31.81
N ASP A 75 -19.61 59.75 30.59
CA ASP A 75 -18.30 59.16 30.24
C ASP A 75 -17.20 60.23 30.07
N GLY A 76 -15.95 59.80 29.82
CA GLY A 76 -14.79 60.68 29.65
C GLY A 76 -14.87 61.63 28.44
N GLN A 77 -15.92 61.58 27.63
CA GLN A 77 -16.21 62.50 26.52
C GLN A 77 -17.45 63.37 26.80
N GLY A 78 -17.99 63.33 28.02
CA GLY A 78 -19.15 64.13 28.44
C GLY A 78 -20.50 63.58 27.95
N ARG A 79 -20.57 62.31 27.52
CA ARG A 79 -21.81 61.68 27.03
C ARG A 79 -22.51 60.93 28.17
N LYS A 80 -23.84 61.04 28.25
CA LYS A 80 -24.61 60.46 29.37
C LYS A 80 -24.85 58.97 29.16
N LEU A 81 -24.30 58.16 30.05
CA LEU A 81 -24.45 56.72 30.06
C LEU A 81 -25.69 56.33 30.89
N ILE A 82 -26.53 55.50 30.31
CA ILE A 82 -27.73 54.95 30.97
C ILE A 82 -27.57 53.43 30.98
N TRP A 83 -27.73 52.82 32.15
CA TRP A 83 -27.53 51.39 32.38
C TRP A 83 -28.83 50.76 32.86
N GLY A 84 -29.16 49.56 32.38
CA GLY A 84 -30.41 48.91 32.74
C GLY A 84 -30.44 47.43 32.40
N HIS A 85 -31.36 46.71 33.02
CA HIS A 85 -31.56 45.29 32.79
C HIS A 85 -32.71 45.08 31.81
N LEU A 86 -32.41 44.44 30.67
CA LEU A 86 -33.39 44.05 29.66
C LEU A 86 -33.96 42.66 30.01
N LYS A 87 -35.28 42.57 30.22
CA LYS A 87 -35.98 41.29 30.39
C LYS A 87 -36.47 40.82 29.02
N ILE A 88 -35.65 40.02 28.39
CA ILE A 88 -35.85 39.43 27.07
C ILE A 88 -35.47 37.96 27.15
N GLY A 89 -36.12 37.13 26.33
CA GLY A 89 -35.88 35.69 26.30
C GLY A 89 -34.39 35.37 26.06
N SER A 90 -33.92 34.30 26.70
CA SER A 90 -32.51 33.85 26.70
C SER A 90 -31.87 33.75 25.31
N HIS A 91 -32.67 33.51 24.26
CA HIS A 91 -32.22 33.41 22.88
C HIS A 91 -31.62 34.70 22.28
N TRP A 92 -32.03 35.88 22.74
CA TRP A 92 -31.54 37.15 22.19
C TRP A 92 -30.11 37.47 22.67
N ILE A 93 -29.82 37.21 23.95
CA ILE A 93 -28.50 37.44 24.55
C ILE A 93 -27.47 36.45 23.99
N GLU A 94 -27.86 35.19 23.76
CA GLU A 94 -26.99 34.21 23.11
C GLU A 94 -26.63 34.57 21.66
N HIS A 95 -27.54 35.21 20.92
CA HIS A 95 -27.29 35.55 19.51
C HIS A 95 -26.36 36.76 19.34
N CYS A 96 -26.53 37.81 20.16
CA CYS A 96 -25.72 39.03 20.08
C CYS A 96 -24.27 38.85 20.55
N LEU A 97 -24.01 37.94 21.50
CA LEU A 97 -22.66 37.71 22.04
C LEU A 97 -21.77 36.79 21.17
N ARG A 98 -22.29 36.19 20.09
CA ARG A 98 -21.64 35.11 19.34
C ARG A 98 -21.00 35.49 18.00
N GLN A 99 -20.96 36.77 17.63
CA GLN A 99 -20.17 37.20 16.47
C GLN A 99 -18.70 37.43 16.83
N THR A 100 -18.02 36.37 17.30
CA THR A 100 -16.58 36.24 17.11
C THR A 100 -16.32 35.66 15.72
N GLN A 101 -15.28 36.18 15.09
CA GLN A 101 -14.88 35.97 13.69
C GLN A 101 -14.29 34.56 13.46
N GLN A 102 -14.98 33.49 13.87
CA GLN A 102 -14.67 32.11 13.51
C GLN A 102 -15.68 31.61 12.49
N ALA A 103 -15.19 30.93 11.44
CA ALA A 103 -16.04 30.23 10.51
C ALA A 103 -16.84 29.16 11.27
N LYS A 104 -18.17 29.22 11.18
CA LYS A 104 -19.05 28.22 11.77
C LYS A 104 -18.91 26.88 11.02
N PRO A 105 -18.86 25.73 11.70
CA PRO A 105 -18.69 24.43 11.05
C PRO A 105 -19.90 24.08 10.18
N LYS A 106 -19.68 23.33 9.09
CA LYS A 106 -20.80 22.82 8.30
C LYS A 106 -21.51 21.70 9.07
N ILE A 107 -22.84 21.73 9.13
CA ILE A 107 -23.65 20.71 9.80
C ILE A 107 -24.46 19.90 8.78
N SER A 108 -24.46 18.58 8.95
CA SER A 108 -25.32 17.67 8.17
C SER A 108 -26.28 16.90 9.06
N PHE A 109 -27.58 17.14 8.89
CA PHE A 109 -28.62 16.26 9.45
C PHE A 109 -28.81 15.04 8.56
N CYS A 110 -28.38 13.87 9.05
CA CYS A 110 -28.41 12.59 8.36
C CYS A 110 -29.68 11.84 8.74
N VAL A 111 -30.59 11.69 7.78
CA VAL A 111 -31.89 11.03 7.94
C VAL A 111 -31.92 9.79 7.07
N THR A 112 -32.27 8.66 7.66
CA THR A 112 -32.44 7.39 6.92
C THR A 112 -33.89 6.97 7.00
N SER A 113 -34.42 6.44 5.90
CA SER A 113 -35.82 6.02 5.84
C SER A 113 -35.97 4.77 4.97
N ARG A 114 -36.80 3.84 5.44
CA ARG A 114 -37.36 2.76 4.63
C ARG A 114 -38.82 2.59 4.99
N ASN A 115 -39.71 2.85 4.03
CA ASN A 115 -41.16 2.68 4.20
C ASN A 115 -41.76 3.48 5.38
N ARG A 116 -41.26 4.70 5.63
CA ARG A 116 -41.70 5.62 6.70
C ARG A 116 -42.15 6.99 6.17
N LEU A 117 -42.68 7.06 4.95
CA LEU A 117 -43.16 8.31 4.34
C LEU A 117 -44.14 9.06 5.25
N HIS A 118 -45.04 8.37 5.96
CA HIS A 118 -46.02 9.01 6.84
C HIS A 118 -45.39 9.73 8.05
N HIS A 119 -44.21 9.32 8.50
CA HIS A 119 -43.43 10.05 9.51
C HIS A 119 -42.65 11.21 8.88
N MET A 120 -42.02 10.96 7.73
CA MET A 120 -41.27 11.97 6.98
C MET A 120 -42.13 13.20 6.62
N GLN A 121 -43.39 12.97 6.24
CA GLN A 121 -44.36 14.03 5.93
C GLN A 121 -44.65 14.96 7.12
N GLN A 122 -44.51 14.47 8.35
CA GLN A 122 -44.78 15.24 9.56
C GLN A 122 -43.53 15.98 10.07
N THR A 123 -42.35 15.36 9.94
CA THR A 123 -41.11 15.83 10.58
C THR A 123 -40.20 16.60 9.65
N PHE A 124 -40.01 16.15 8.41
CA PHE A 124 -38.85 16.52 7.62
C PHE A 124 -38.89 17.97 7.14
N ILE A 125 -40.03 18.42 6.59
CA ILE A 125 -40.23 19.82 6.19
C ILE A 125 -40.09 20.74 7.41
N ARG A 126 -40.65 20.34 8.55
CA ARG A 126 -40.58 21.11 9.79
C ARG A 126 -39.15 21.24 10.30
N ASN A 127 -38.37 20.17 10.25
CA ASN A 127 -36.96 20.18 10.67
C ASN A 127 -36.11 21.12 9.79
N ILE A 128 -36.39 21.15 8.47
CA ILE A 128 -35.76 22.11 7.54
C ILE A 128 -36.10 23.55 7.93
N GLU A 129 -37.38 23.84 8.19
CA GLU A 129 -37.83 25.18 8.59
C GLU A 129 -37.20 25.63 9.92
N ASP A 130 -37.19 24.75 10.91
CA ASP A 130 -36.73 25.03 12.27
C ASP A 130 -35.23 25.39 12.34
N ASN A 131 -34.44 25.01 11.33
CA ASN A 131 -32.99 25.25 11.29
C ASN A 131 -32.53 26.05 10.07
N ARG A 132 -33.47 26.63 9.32
CA ARG A 132 -33.20 27.34 8.06
C ARG A 132 -32.27 28.55 8.22
N ASP A 133 -32.22 29.12 9.43
CA ASP A 133 -31.42 30.28 9.80
C ASP A 133 -29.93 29.97 10.02
N TYR A 134 -29.54 28.70 10.10
CA TYR A 134 -28.13 28.34 10.13
C TYR A 134 -27.53 28.40 8.71
N PRO A 135 -26.47 29.19 8.47
CA PRO A 135 -26.00 29.51 7.13
C PRO A 135 -25.30 28.34 6.41
N ASP A 136 -24.67 27.43 7.15
CA ASP A 136 -23.93 26.28 6.57
C ASP A 136 -24.52 24.94 7.01
N LEU A 137 -25.79 24.72 6.63
CA LEU A 137 -26.58 23.54 6.98
C LEU A 137 -26.98 22.76 5.73
N GLU A 138 -26.88 21.43 5.80
CA GLU A 138 -27.53 20.53 4.85
C GLU A 138 -28.32 19.40 5.54
N PHE A 139 -29.29 18.87 4.82
CA PHE A 139 -30.01 17.64 5.14
C PHE A 139 -29.56 16.55 4.16
N VAL A 140 -29.31 15.36 4.66
CA VAL A 140 -28.93 14.17 3.89
C VAL A 140 -30.01 13.13 4.13
N LEU A 141 -30.89 12.92 3.15
CA LEU A 141 -31.96 11.92 3.21
C LEU A 141 -31.56 10.69 2.42
N LEU A 142 -31.30 9.58 3.09
CA LEU A 142 -31.07 8.28 2.48
C LEU A 142 -32.37 7.44 2.48
N ASP A 143 -32.95 7.28 1.30
CA ASP A 143 -34.00 6.32 1.01
C ASP A 143 -33.40 4.92 0.79
N TYR A 144 -33.61 4.07 1.79
CA TYR A 144 -32.99 2.76 1.92
C TYR A 144 -33.89 1.67 1.33
N ASN A 145 -34.16 1.81 0.02
CA ASN A 145 -35.01 0.94 -0.79
C ASN A 145 -36.49 0.96 -0.38
N SER A 146 -37.08 2.16 -0.24
CA SER A 146 -38.51 2.31 0.06
C SER A 146 -39.39 2.00 -1.16
N SER A 147 -40.56 1.43 -0.87
CA SER A 147 -41.63 1.12 -1.84
C SER A 147 -42.94 1.86 -1.53
N ASP A 148 -42.94 2.76 -0.55
CA ASP A 148 -44.12 3.50 -0.06
C ASP A 148 -44.36 4.85 -0.78
N GLY A 149 -43.62 5.13 -1.86
CA GLY A 149 -43.72 6.37 -2.62
C GLY A 149 -42.83 7.51 -2.11
N LEU A 150 -41.88 7.24 -1.20
CA LEU A 150 -40.96 8.26 -0.67
C LEU A 150 -40.25 9.07 -1.77
N SER A 151 -39.75 8.40 -2.81
CA SER A 151 -39.06 9.06 -3.94
C SER A 151 -39.96 10.06 -4.69
N ASP A 152 -41.22 9.67 -4.94
CA ASP A 152 -42.21 10.52 -5.61
C ASP A 152 -42.56 11.74 -4.75
N TRP A 153 -42.71 11.55 -3.44
CA TRP A 153 -42.97 12.64 -2.50
C TRP A 153 -41.80 13.63 -2.40
N VAL A 154 -40.56 13.14 -2.36
CA VAL A 154 -39.36 14.01 -2.39
C VAL A 154 -39.35 14.84 -3.68
N LYS A 155 -39.69 14.21 -4.81
CA LYS A 155 -39.75 14.89 -6.11
C LYS A 155 -40.81 15.99 -6.13
N SER A 156 -42.00 15.76 -5.57
CA SER A 156 -43.09 16.74 -5.56
C SER A 156 -42.87 17.87 -4.55
N GLU A 157 -42.52 17.54 -3.31
CA GLU A 157 -42.53 18.51 -2.21
C GLU A 157 -41.16 19.15 -1.92
N LEU A 158 -40.04 18.47 -2.24
CA LEU A 158 -38.70 18.85 -1.77
C LEU A 158 -37.71 19.20 -2.89
N SER A 159 -38.15 19.19 -4.16
CA SER A 159 -37.32 19.58 -5.30
C SER A 159 -36.74 20.99 -5.17
N GLY A 160 -37.48 21.92 -4.55
CA GLY A 160 -37.00 23.27 -4.23
C GLY A 160 -35.82 23.28 -3.25
N GLU A 161 -35.84 22.43 -2.21
CA GLU A 161 -34.74 22.33 -1.24
C GLU A 161 -33.51 21.62 -1.82
N ILE A 162 -33.72 20.68 -2.75
CA ILE A 162 -32.65 20.06 -3.54
C ILE A 162 -31.98 21.12 -4.43
N ALA A 163 -32.78 21.91 -5.16
CA ALA A 163 -32.27 22.96 -6.03
C ALA A 163 -31.53 24.06 -5.25
N ALA A 164 -31.98 24.37 -4.03
CA ALA A 164 -31.31 25.29 -3.11
C ALA A 164 -30.02 24.72 -2.49
N GLY A 165 -29.71 23.45 -2.70
CA GLY A 165 -28.55 22.77 -2.11
C GLY A 165 -28.68 22.48 -0.62
N ARG A 166 -29.86 22.68 -0.03
CA ARG A 166 -30.14 22.43 1.40
C ARG A 166 -30.47 20.96 1.66
N LEU A 167 -31.01 20.26 0.67
CA LEU A 167 -31.29 18.82 0.72
C LEU A 167 -30.43 18.05 -0.29
N ASN A 168 -29.78 17.00 0.19
CA ASN A 168 -29.22 15.93 -0.62
C ASN A 168 -30.04 14.66 -0.40
N TYR A 169 -30.79 14.26 -1.41
CA TYR A 169 -31.52 12.99 -1.41
C TYR A 169 -30.65 11.90 -2.03
N TYR A 170 -30.62 10.73 -1.41
CA TYR A 170 -29.91 9.56 -1.90
C TYR A 170 -30.84 8.36 -1.86
N TRP A 171 -30.79 7.51 -2.89
CA TRP A 171 -31.54 6.26 -2.94
C TRP A 171 -30.61 5.07 -3.17
N THR A 172 -30.84 3.96 -2.49
CA THR A 172 -30.13 2.69 -2.73
C THR A 172 -31.11 1.54 -2.95
N SER A 173 -30.77 0.62 -3.87
CA SER A 173 -31.53 -0.60 -4.16
C SER A 173 -30.95 -1.86 -3.51
N GLN A 174 -29.73 -1.81 -2.97
CA GLN A 174 -28.98 -3.01 -2.57
C GLN A 174 -29.63 -3.82 -1.44
N PRO A 175 -30.15 -3.21 -0.36
CA PRO A 175 -30.61 -3.98 0.80
C PRO A 175 -32.06 -4.44 0.64
N THR A 176 -32.29 -5.75 0.78
CA THR A 176 -33.65 -6.33 0.79
C THR A 176 -34.40 -6.13 2.11
N TYR A 177 -33.70 -5.76 3.18
CA TYR A 177 -34.26 -5.42 4.50
C TYR A 177 -33.65 -4.11 5.00
N PHE A 178 -34.32 -3.43 5.93
CA PHE A 178 -33.74 -2.27 6.60
C PHE A 178 -32.58 -2.72 7.50
N HIS A 179 -31.43 -2.09 7.33
CA HIS A 179 -30.24 -2.31 8.14
C HIS A 179 -29.83 -0.98 8.78
N PRO A 180 -30.28 -0.68 10.02
CA PRO A 180 -30.16 0.66 10.59
C PRO A 180 -28.72 1.18 10.65
N THR A 181 -27.78 0.35 11.11
CA THR A 181 -26.36 0.75 11.26
C THR A 181 -25.68 1.01 9.92
N HIS A 182 -25.87 0.14 8.92
CA HIS A 182 -25.37 0.36 7.54
C HIS A 182 -25.99 1.60 6.90
N ALA A 183 -27.30 1.80 7.01
CA ALA A 183 -27.97 2.99 6.48
C ALA A 183 -27.44 4.29 7.11
N ARG A 184 -27.27 4.31 8.44
CA ARG A 184 -26.73 5.46 9.18
C ARG A 184 -25.28 5.72 8.79
N ASN A 185 -24.43 4.70 8.78
CA ASN A 185 -23.06 4.77 8.30
C ASN A 185 -22.97 5.33 6.87
N MET A 186 -23.80 4.84 5.95
CA MET A 186 -23.86 5.31 4.56
C MET A 186 -24.28 6.78 4.46
N SER A 187 -25.34 7.19 5.18
CA SER A 187 -25.79 8.59 5.18
C SER A 187 -24.73 9.56 5.72
N ILE A 188 -24.03 9.18 6.81
CA ILE A 188 -22.92 9.97 7.38
C ILE A 188 -21.73 10.03 6.41
N ARG A 189 -21.42 8.94 5.70
CA ARG A 189 -20.37 8.94 4.68
C ARG A 189 -20.69 9.92 3.55
N LEU A 190 -21.96 10.03 3.15
CA LEU A 190 -22.46 10.92 2.10
C LEU A 190 -22.60 12.39 2.54
N ALA A 191 -22.65 12.65 3.84
CA ALA A 191 -22.69 13.99 4.41
C ALA A 191 -21.40 14.78 4.16
N ARG A 192 -21.51 16.10 3.97
CA ARG A 192 -20.41 17.03 3.73
C ARG A 192 -20.02 17.84 4.96
N GLY A 193 -20.84 17.81 6.01
CA GLY A 193 -20.64 18.54 7.25
C GLY A 193 -19.44 18.06 8.04
N ASP A 194 -18.76 19.00 8.70
CA ASP A 194 -17.73 18.73 9.70
C ASP A 194 -18.37 18.01 10.89
N ILE A 195 -19.57 18.45 11.27
CA ILE A 195 -20.42 17.85 12.30
C ILE A 195 -21.59 17.16 11.62
N VAL A 196 -21.79 15.88 11.94
CA VAL A 196 -22.92 15.07 11.48
C VAL A 196 -23.86 14.81 12.65
N CYS A 197 -25.16 14.86 12.39
CA CYS A 197 -26.17 14.52 13.36
C CYS A 197 -27.19 13.55 12.77
N VAL A 198 -27.35 12.38 13.39
CA VAL A 198 -28.37 11.40 12.97
C VAL A 198 -29.71 11.84 13.51
N VAL A 199 -30.71 11.90 12.63
CA VAL A 199 -32.10 12.23 12.96
C VAL A 199 -32.99 11.18 12.31
N ASP A 200 -33.69 10.38 13.12
CA ASP A 200 -34.60 9.36 12.61
C ASP A 200 -35.81 10.00 11.88
N ALA A 201 -36.52 9.22 11.06
CA ALA A 201 -37.63 9.73 10.24
C ALA A 201 -38.81 10.32 11.05
N ASP A 202 -38.97 9.88 12.30
CA ASP A 202 -40.04 10.25 13.23
C ASP A 202 -39.61 11.33 14.26
N ASN A 203 -38.42 11.89 14.09
CA ASN A 203 -37.77 12.77 15.05
C ASN A 203 -37.91 14.26 14.65
N PHE A 204 -38.29 15.13 15.59
CA PHE A 204 -38.27 16.60 15.43
C PHE A 204 -36.98 17.19 15.98
N THR A 205 -36.32 18.06 15.22
CA THR A 205 -35.09 18.75 15.64
C THR A 205 -35.38 19.93 16.57
N GLY A 206 -36.47 20.66 16.35
CA GLY A 206 -36.79 21.90 17.04
C GLY A 206 -35.96 23.09 16.56
N ARG A 207 -36.45 24.31 16.86
CA ARG A 207 -35.89 25.56 16.33
C ARG A 207 -34.49 25.87 16.88
N GLY A 208 -33.55 26.15 15.99
CA GLY A 208 -32.17 26.54 16.35
C GLY A 208 -31.28 25.38 16.83
N PHE A 209 -31.65 24.14 16.57
CA PHE A 209 -30.87 22.96 16.95
C PHE A 209 -29.50 22.91 16.28
N ALA A 210 -29.39 23.33 15.01
CA ALA A 210 -28.12 23.44 14.31
C ALA A 210 -27.14 24.40 15.01
N SER A 211 -27.62 25.57 15.45
CA SER A 211 -26.81 26.49 16.25
C SER A 211 -26.35 25.85 17.56
N TYR A 212 -27.25 25.19 18.28
CA TYR A 212 -26.92 24.48 19.51
C TYR A 212 -25.83 23.41 19.30
N ILE A 213 -25.91 22.62 18.23
CA ILE A 213 -24.87 21.65 17.87
C ILE A 213 -23.53 22.34 17.64
N ALA A 214 -23.52 23.42 16.84
CA ALA A 214 -22.28 24.16 16.53
C ALA A 214 -21.56 24.67 17.77
N ASP A 215 -22.30 25.05 18.81
CA ASP A 215 -21.72 25.60 20.03
C ASP A 215 -21.22 24.51 21.00
N ASN A 216 -21.78 23.31 20.95
CA ASN A 216 -21.57 22.26 21.97
C ASN A 216 -20.76 21.06 21.47
N VAL A 217 -20.65 20.86 20.15
CA VAL A 217 -19.83 19.78 19.56
C VAL A 217 -18.45 20.31 19.18
N GLN A 218 -17.42 19.73 19.79
CA GLN A 218 -16.01 19.96 19.51
C GLN A 218 -15.39 18.65 18.98
N PRO A 219 -14.19 18.67 18.37
CA PRO A 219 -13.57 17.45 17.85
C PRO A 219 -13.40 16.31 18.89
N ASP A 220 -13.29 16.65 20.17
CA ASP A 220 -13.16 15.70 21.28
C ASP A 220 -14.46 15.46 22.08
N THR A 221 -15.59 16.05 21.66
CA THR A 221 -16.90 15.90 22.31
C THR A 221 -17.98 15.38 21.35
N PHE A 222 -18.98 14.70 21.89
CA PHE A 222 -20.19 14.31 21.16
C PHE A 222 -21.44 14.46 22.03
N LEU A 223 -22.57 14.73 21.37
CA LEU A 223 -23.88 14.84 22.00
C LEU A 223 -24.70 13.58 21.74
N VAL A 224 -25.44 13.11 22.74
CA VAL A 224 -26.32 11.93 22.66
C VAL A 224 -27.74 12.26 23.10
N GLY A 225 -28.73 11.60 22.50
CA GLY A 225 -30.15 11.80 22.81
C GLY A 225 -30.58 11.18 24.14
N CYS A 226 -29.81 10.24 24.69
CA CYS A 226 -30.11 9.63 25.99
C CYS A 226 -29.58 10.46 27.17
N ARG A 227 -30.14 10.20 28.36
CA ARG A 227 -29.74 10.88 29.59
C ARG A 227 -28.44 10.29 30.14
N MET A 228 -27.49 11.15 30.48
CA MET A 228 -26.29 10.77 31.23
C MET A 228 -26.56 10.86 32.75
N ILE A 229 -26.35 9.78 33.49
CA ILE A 229 -26.29 9.78 34.96
C ILE A 229 -24.88 9.37 35.41
N GLY A 230 -24.09 10.37 35.84
CA GLY A 230 -22.67 10.18 36.07
C GLY A 230 -21.96 9.75 34.79
N GLU A 231 -21.40 8.54 34.78
CA GLU A 231 -20.73 7.96 33.61
C GLU A 231 -21.59 6.96 32.82
N ARG A 232 -22.86 6.75 33.21
CA ARG A 232 -23.75 5.76 32.59
C ARG A 232 -24.73 6.41 31.63
N PHE A 233 -24.98 5.71 30.52
CA PHE A 233 -26.08 6.00 29.59
C PHE A 233 -27.36 5.40 30.16
N GLU A 234 -28.38 6.23 30.41
CA GLU A 234 -29.72 5.77 30.78
C GLU A 234 -30.68 5.93 29.59
N PRO A 235 -31.00 4.84 28.88
CA PRO A 235 -31.99 4.84 27.80
C PRO A 235 -33.44 4.77 28.31
N LEU A 236 -33.65 4.54 29.61
CA LEU A 236 -34.98 4.41 30.21
C LEU A 236 -35.69 5.77 30.18
N TRP A 237 -36.96 5.75 29.74
CA TRP A 237 -37.87 6.92 29.60
C TRP A 237 -37.67 7.80 28.35
N ASP A 238 -36.86 7.38 27.39
CA ASP A 238 -36.72 8.08 26.11
C ASP A 238 -37.83 7.65 25.13
N GLU A 239 -38.60 8.62 24.64
CA GLU A 239 -39.74 8.45 23.73
C GLU A 239 -39.34 8.01 22.31
N GLY A 240 -38.04 7.88 22.00
CA GLY A 240 -37.56 7.44 20.68
C GLY A 240 -36.41 8.27 20.11
N CYS A 241 -35.65 8.97 20.96
CA CYS A 241 -34.54 9.84 20.59
C CYS A 241 -33.15 9.27 20.95
N VAL A 242 -33.05 8.06 21.53
CA VAL A 242 -31.75 7.47 21.96
C VAL A 242 -30.74 7.41 20.81
N GLY A 243 -31.22 7.13 19.60
CA GLY A 243 -30.39 7.05 18.39
C GLY A 243 -30.00 8.39 17.77
N ARG A 244 -30.42 9.50 18.38
CA ARG A 244 -29.98 10.83 17.98
C ARG A 244 -28.62 11.13 18.60
N PHE A 245 -27.64 11.45 17.78
CA PHE A 245 -26.35 11.96 18.25
C PHE A 245 -25.84 13.04 17.31
N ALA A 246 -24.98 13.93 17.82
CA ALA A 246 -24.25 14.91 17.03
C ALA A 246 -22.76 14.84 17.36
N ILE A 247 -21.92 14.68 16.33
CA ILE A 247 -20.50 14.39 16.47
C ILE A 247 -19.71 14.88 15.26
N TYR A 248 -18.43 15.17 15.42
CA TYR A 248 -17.55 15.37 14.28
C TYR A 248 -17.52 14.11 13.39
N LYS A 249 -17.62 14.28 12.08
CA LYS A 249 -17.56 13.18 11.11
C LYS A 249 -16.26 12.39 11.24
N SER A 250 -15.15 13.08 11.47
CA SER A 250 -13.84 12.44 11.72
C SER A 250 -13.87 11.51 12.93
N THR A 251 -14.44 11.98 14.05
CA THR A 251 -14.60 11.22 15.30
C THR A 251 -15.52 10.00 15.14
N PHE A 252 -16.61 10.12 14.38
CA PHE A 252 -17.46 8.98 14.06
C PHE A 252 -16.70 7.89 13.29
N LEU A 253 -15.97 8.29 12.26
CA LEU A 253 -15.22 7.35 11.42
C LEU A 253 -13.98 6.79 12.14
N ASP A 254 -13.51 7.44 13.20
CA ASP A 254 -12.36 7.02 14.01
C ASP A 254 -12.63 5.76 14.85
N VAL A 255 -13.89 5.46 15.16
CA VAL A 255 -14.31 4.17 15.76
C VAL A 255 -14.88 3.18 14.75
N GLY A 256 -14.73 3.46 13.44
CA GLY A 256 -15.28 2.60 12.39
C GLY A 256 -16.77 2.78 12.17
N GLY A 257 -17.40 3.86 12.68
CA GLY A 257 -18.85 4.05 12.63
C GLY A 257 -19.62 3.10 13.56
N MET A 258 -20.89 2.86 13.25
CA MET A 258 -21.76 1.90 13.94
C MET A 258 -21.46 0.47 13.50
N ASP A 259 -21.59 -0.54 14.38
CA ASP A 259 -21.34 -1.95 14.02
C ASP A 259 -22.35 -2.45 12.96
N GLU A 260 -21.86 -2.74 11.74
CA GLU A 260 -22.69 -3.27 10.66
C GLU A 260 -22.97 -4.76 10.78
N GLU A 261 -22.35 -5.46 11.73
CA GLU A 261 -22.73 -6.83 12.06
C GLU A 261 -23.87 -6.90 13.11
N HIS A 262 -24.36 -5.76 13.60
CA HIS A 262 -25.57 -5.73 14.41
C HIS A 262 -26.79 -6.21 13.63
N VAL A 263 -27.63 -6.98 14.31
CA VAL A 263 -28.85 -7.55 13.74
C VAL A 263 -30.08 -6.87 14.30
N GLY A 264 -31.15 -6.80 13.51
CA GLY A 264 -32.44 -6.29 13.99
C GLY A 264 -32.39 -4.86 14.52
N TRP A 265 -32.97 -4.65 15.70
CA TRP A 265 -33.10 -3.36 16.35
C TRP A 265 -32.37 -3.32 17.69
N GLY A 266 -31.75 -2.18 17.99
CA GLY A 266 -31.39 -1.72 19.33
C GLY A 266 -30.01 -2.13 19.82
N TYR A 267 -29.55 -1.41 20.85
CA TYR A 267 -28.20 -1.39 21.42
C TYR A 267 -27.10 -0.85 20.48
N ASP A 268 -27.38 -0.63 19.19
CA ASP A 268 -26.41 -0.13 18.23
C ASP A 268 -25.90 1.29 18.53
N ASP A 269 -26.75 2.16 19.05
CA ASP A 269 -26.36 3.51 19.49
C ASP A 269 -25.48 3.46 20.75
N LEU A 270 -25.85 2.62 21.72
CA LEU A 270 -25.10 2.46 22.96
C LEU A 270 -23.72 1.87 22.70
N ASP A 271 -23.61 0.87 21.81
CA ASP A 271 -22.33 0.34 21.34
C ASP A 271 -21.42 1.45 20.78
N LEU A 272 -21.95 2.32 19.91
CA LEU A 272 -21.20 3.46 19.39
C LEU A 272 -20.72 4.38 20.52
N TYR A 273 -21.61 4.73 21.46
CA TYR A 273 -21.28 5.64 22.55
C TYR A 273 -20.25 5.05 23.52
N GLU A 274 -20.38 3.75 23.83
CA GLU A 274 -19.43 2.99 24.66
C GLU A 274 -18.05 2.92 24.00
N ARG A 275 -17.99 2.65 22.69
CA ARG A 275 -16.74 2.64 21.93
C ARG A 275 -16.08 4.01 21.86
N LEU A 276 -16.85 5.08 21.65
CA LEU A 276 -16.35 6.46 21.69
C LEU A 276 -15.80 6.81 23.08
N ARG A 277 -16.50 6.45 24.15
CA ARG A 277 -16.03 6.66 25.54
C ARG A 277 -14.77 5.85 25.84
N ALA A 278 -14.70 4.59 25.42
CA ALA A 278 -13.52 3.74 25.57
C ALA A 278 -12.28 4.33 24.86
N LYS A 279 -12.52 5.06 23.75
CA LYS A 279 -11.50 5.81 23.01
C LYS A 279 -11.08 7.14 23.65
N GLY A 280 -11.82 7.61 24.66
CA GLY A 280 -11.50 8.83 25.44
C GLY A 280 -12.33 10.06 25.07
N TYR A 281 -13.34 9.93 24.19
CA TYR A 281 -14.19 11.05 23.81
C TYR A 281 -15.16 11.43 24.94
N ARG A 282 -15.40 12.74 25.08
CA ARG A 282 -16.31 13.28 26.10
C ARG A 282 -17.74 13.30 25.55
N CYS A 283 -18.70 12.94 26.39
CA CYS A 283 -20.10 12.83 26.01
C CYS A 283 -20.96 13.81 26.82
N GLN A 284 -21.99 14.37 26.21
CA GLN A 284 -23.03 15.17 26.89
C GLN A 284 -24.41 14.81 26.33
N SER A 285 -25.45 14.95 27.15
CA SER A 285 -26.83 14.79 26.66
C SER A 285 -27.26 16.01 25.85
N ILE A 286 -28.00 15.77 24.78
CA ILE A 286 -28.72 16.80 24.02
C ILE A 286 -29.76 17.43 24.95
N ASP A 287 -29.91 18.76 24.88
CA ASP A 287 -30.94 19.49 25.63
C ASP A 287 -32.33 18.90 25.32
N PRO A 288 -33.14 18.55 26.34
CA PRO A 288 -34.46 17.94 26.15
C PRO A 288 -35.42 18.69 25.23
N ARG A 289 -35.24 20.01 25.06
CA ARG A 289 -36.04 20.80 24.10
C ARG A 289 -35.84 20.36 22.63
N TYR A 290 -34.75 19.65 22.36
CA TYR A 290 -34.37 19.12 21.06
C TYR A 290 -34.52 17.59 20.99
N THR A 291 -35.19 16.94 21.95
CA THR A 291 -35.43 15.48 21.95
C THR A 291 -36.93 15.20 21.91
N LYS A 292 -37.54 15.40 20.74
CA LYS A 292 -38.96 15.11 20.48
C LYS A 292 -39.11 14.18 19.28
N CYS A 293 -40.03 13.21 19.37
CA CYS A 293 -40.36 12.27 18.29
C CYS A 293 -41.87 11.99 18.22
N ILE A 294 -42.29 11.28 17.18
CA ILE A 294 -43.66 10.78 17.02
C ILE A 294 -43.77 9.45 17.77
N ALA A 295 -44.76 9.33 18.65
CA ALA A 295 -45.00 8.10 19.39
C ALA A 295 -45.51 6.99 18.46
N HIS A 296 -44.87 5.81 18.52
CA HIS A 296 -45.30 4.62 17.79
C HIS A 296 -44.89 3.32 18.49
N ASP A 297 -45.51 2.21 18.11
CA ASP A 297 -45.30 0.89 18.71
C ASP A 297 -44.12 0.11 18.12
N ASP A 298 -43.82 -1.03 18.75
CA ASP A 298 -42.73 -1.91 18.35
C ASP A 298 -43.03 -2.76 17.12
N SER A 299 -44.32 -2.94 16.77
CA SER A 299 -44.69 -3.57 15.50
C SER A 299 -44.18 -2.74 14.34
N GLU A 300 -44.29 -1.41 14.43
CA GLU A 300 -43.74 -0.51 13.44
C GLU A 300 -42.20 -0.54 13.41
N ARG A 301 -41.52 -0.63 14.57
CA ARG A 301 -40.04 -0.70 14.65
C ARG A 301 -39.47 -1.89 13.89
N ARG A 302 -40.07 -3.06 14.03
CA ARG A 302 -39.53 -4.30 13.45
C ARG A 302 -39.98 -4.59 12.02
N LYS A 303 -41.02 -3.92 11.53
CA LYS A 303 -41.71 -4.24 10.27
C LYS A 303 -40.77 -4.47 9.08
N GLU A 304 -39.75 -3.63 8.92
CA GLU A 304 -38.83 -3.66 7.78
C GLU A 304 -37.49 -4.36 8.08
N LEU A 305 -37.29 -4.85 9.30
CA LEU A 305 -36.06 -5.50 9.73
C LEU A 305 -36.06 -6.98 9.32
N ARG A 306 -34.87 -7.54 9.15
CA ARG A 306 -34.72 -8.99 8.95
C ARG A 306 -35.08 -9.78 10.22
N GLU A 307 -34.65 -9.29 11.37
CA GLU A 307 -34.92 -9.91 12.68
C GLU A 307 -36.16 -9.28 13.32
N GLN A 308 -37.18 -10.11 13.56
CA GLN A 308 -38.49 -9.68 14.06
C GLN A 308 -38.61 -9.78 15.58
N HIS A 309 -37.74 -10.56 16.23
CA HIS A 309 -37.70 -10.68 17.68
C HIS A 309 -36.72 -9.65 18.28
N ILE A 310 -37.21 -8.46 18.62
CA ILE A 310 -36.35 -7.35 19.05
C ILE A 310 -35.94 -7.38 20.53
N GLY A 311 -36.75 -8.00 21.40
CA GLY A 311 -36.38 -8.21 22.81
C GLY A 311 -36.54 -7.01 23.75
N ARG A 312 -37.21 -5.92 23.33
CA ARG A 312 -37.39 -4.69 24.13
C ARG A 312 -38.16 -4.91 25.44
N ASP A 313 -39.21 -5.72 25.40
CA ASP A 313 -40.04 -6.08 26.57
C ASP A 313 -39.65 -7.43 27.20
N SER A 314 -38.57 -8.05 26.72
CA SER A 314 -38.17 -9.38 27.14
C SER A 314 -37.42 -9.36 28.47
N THR A 315 -37.95 -10.08 29.46
CA THR A 315 -37.24 -10.40 30.72
C THR A 315 -36.32 -11.62 30.59
N THR A 316 -36.36 -12.33 29.45
CA THR A 316 -35.58 -13.55 29.22
C THR A 316 -34.17 -13.28 28.69
N GLY A 317 -33.83 -12.04 28.33
CA GLY A 317 -32.53 -11.69 27.75
C GLY A 317 -32.37 -12.14 26.28
N GLU A 318 -33.49 -12.34 25.59
CA GLU A 318 -33.55 -12.81 24.20
C GLU A 318 -34.03 -11.69 23.24
N GLY A 319 -33.61 -11.77 21.97
CA GLY A 319 -33.91 -10.79 20.93
C GLY A 319 -32.72 -9.93 20.51
N SER A 320 -32.90 -9.16 19.43
CA SER A 320 -31.81 -8.42 18.78
C SER A 320 -31.09 -7.45 19.70
N VAL A 321 -31.80 -6.74 20.59
CA VAL A 321 -31.19 -5.83 21.57
C VAL A 321 -30.14 -6.54 22.42
N TRP A 322 -30.48 -7.74 22.93
CA TRP A 322 -29.59 -8.51 23.80
C TRP A 322 -28.48 -9.22 23.03
N VAL A 323 -28.72 -9.58 21.77
CA VAL A 323 -27.67 -10.11 20.87
C VAL A 323 -26.62 -9.02 20.61
N ASN A 324 -27.06 -7.82 20.25
CA ASN A 324 -26.20 -6.66 20.01
C ASN A 324 -25.48 -6.23 21.29
N ALA A 325 -26.15 -6.21 22.44
CA ALA A 325 -25.52 -5.92 23.74
C ALA A 325 -24.38 -6.86 24.09
N ARG A 326 -24.60 -8.18 23.96
CA ARG A 326 -23.57 -9.21 24.20
C ARG A 326 -22.41 -9.09 23.21
N ARG A 327 -22.69 -8.63 21.99
CA ARG A 327 -21.68 -8.38 20.98
C ARG A 327 -20.84 -7.14 21.32
N SER A 328 -21.46 -6.01 21.67
CA SER A 328 -20.76 -4.81 22.18
C SER A 328 -19.85 -5.19 23.35
N GLU A 329 -20.38 -5.91 24.34
CA GLU A 329 -19.61 -6.33 25.52
C GLU A 329 -18.41 -7.20 25.13
N ARG A 330 -18.58 -8.13 24.18
CA ARG A 330 -17.47 -8.95 23.66
C ARG A 330 -16.43 -8.10 22.93
N ASN A 331 -16.86 -7.18 22.07
CA ASN A 331 -15.98 -6.28 21.33
C ASN A 331 -15.16 -5.41 22.31
N LEU A 332 -15.81 -4.78 23.29
CA LEU A 332 -15.15 -3.95 24.30
C LEU A 332 -14.17 -4.76 25.17
N LYS A 333 -14.56 -5.97 25.63
CA LYS A 333 -13.66 -6.86 26.40
C LYS A 333 -12.44 -7.31 25.58
N ALA A 334 -12.60 -7.50 24.28
CA ALA A 334 -11.52 -7.82 23.36
C ALA A 334 -10.74 -6.58 22.88
N ASN A 335 -11.05 -5.38 23.39
CA ASN A 335 -10.50 -4.09 22.95
C ASN A 335 -10.69 -3.81 21.44
N ARG A 336 -11.73 -4.40 20.83
CA ARG A 336 -12.14 -4.20 19.43
C ARG A 336 -13.06 -2.98 19.32
N ILE A 337 -12.47 -1.79 19.40
CA ILE A 337 -13.20 -0.49 19.44
C ILE A 337 -13.42 0.10 18.04
N VAL A 338 -12.53 -0.19 17.09
CA VAL A 338 -12.69 0.18 15.68
C VAL A 338 -13.32 -1.01 14.95
N LEU A 339 -14.49 -0.80 14.37
CA LEU A 339 -15.28 -1.84 13.72
C LEU A 339 -15.34 -1.66 12.19
N ASN A 340 -15.99 -2.60 11.52
CA ASN A 340 -16.24 -2.66 10.07
C ASN A 340 -15.00 -2.75 9.17
N ASP A 341 -13.79 -2.76 9.72
CA ASP A 341 -12.53 -2.93 8.97
C ASP A 341 -12.41 -1.99 7.76
N GLY A 342 -12.82 -0.73 7.93
CA GLY A 342 -12.83 0.29 6.87
C GLY A 342 -14.08 0.26 5.96
N ARG A 343 -14.89 -0.80 6.00
CA ARG A 343 -16.12 -0.97 5.20
C ARG A 343 -17.33 -0.28 5.81
N ILE A 344 -17.19 1.01 6.12
CA ILE A 344 -18.22 1.80 6.78
C ILE A 344 -19.20 2.33 5.72
N GLY A 345 -20.44 1.84 5.73
CA GLY A 345 -21.57 2.30 4.93
C GLY A 345 -21.40 2.03 3.44
N CYS A 346 -20.67 0.98 3.08
CA CYS A 346 -20.28 0.75 1.69
C CYS A 346 -21.47 0.30 0.83
N GLY A 347 -21.57 0.82 -0.39
CA GLY A 347 -22.64 0.47 -1.33
C GLY A 347 -22.90 1.56 -2.36
N GLY A 348 -23.76 1.24 -3.32
CA GLY A 348 -24.22 2.18 -4.35
C GLY A 348 -25.39 3.04 -3.91
N VAL A 349 -25.36 4.30 -4.31
CA VAL A 349 -26.47 5.25 -4.12
C VAL A 349 -26.70 6.11 -5.36
N VAL A 350 -27.92 6.53 -5.63
CA VAL A 350 -28.26 7.52 -6.66
C VAL A 350 -28.58 8.84 -5.98
N ARG A 351 -27.96 9.94 -6.41
CA ARG A 351 -28.15 11.26 -5.78
C ARG A 351 -29.23 12.09 -6.50
N ASN A 352 -30.05 12.79 -5.72
CA ASN A 352 -30.99 13.84 -6.13
C ASN A 352 -31.91 13.48 -7.31
N LEU A 353 -32.43 12.25 -7.32
CA LEU A 353 -33.32 11.74 -8.38
C LEU A 353 -32.68 11.72 -9.79
N GLY A 354 -31.35 11.83 -9.85
CA GLY A 354 -30.58 11.75 -11.08
C GLY A 354 -30.44 10.31 -11.60
N GLN A 355 -29.66 10.16 -12.66
CA GLN A 355 -29.26 8.84 -13.18
C GLN A 355 -27.87 8.40 -12.70
N ASP A 356 -27.14 9.32 -12.04
CA ASP A 356 -25.75 9.12 -11.65
C ASP A 356 -25.64 8.36 -10.30
N ALA A 357 -25.21 7.10 -10.37
CA ALA A 357 -24.90 6.28 -9.19
C ALA A 357 -23.53 6.60 -8.55
N GLN A 358 -23.50 7.11 -7.33
CA GLN A 358 -22.28 7.24 -6.53
C GLN A 358 -21.99 5.96 -5.76
N VAL A 359 -20.72 5.73 -5.44
CA VAL A 359 -20.29 4.56 -4.66
C VAL A 359 -19.63 5.01 -3.36
N VAL A 360 -20.20 4.60 -2.23
CA VAL A 360 -19.49 4.65 -0.95
C VAL A 360 -18.56 3.45 -0.89
N ARG A 361 -17.25 3.70 -1.04
CA ARG A 361 -16.22 2.65 -1.03
C ARG A 361 -15.57 2.48 0.34
N GLU A 362 -14.86 1.37 0.51
CA GLU A 362 -14.06 1.08 1.69
C GLU A 362 -13.13 2.25 2.01
N ARG A 363 -13.17 2.70 3.26
CA ARG A 363 -12.26 3.71 3.79
C ARG A 363 -10.95 3.00 4.14
N ARG A 364 -9.90 3.26 3.37
CA ARG A 364 -8.56 2.74 3.66
C ARG A 364 -8.04 3.30 4.98
N LEU A 365 -7.54 2.42 5.84
CA LEU A 365 -6.76 2.80 7.02
C LEU A 365 -5.27 2.61 6.69
N PRO A 366 -4.51 3.67 6.31
CA PRO A 366 -3.09 3.56 6.02
C PRO A 366 -2.33 3.02 7.22
N ARG A 367 -1.34 2.16 6.98
CA ARG A 367 -0.39 1.82 8.04
C ARG A 367 0.48 3.03 8.34
N ILE A 368 0.54 3.42 9.61
CA ILE A 368 1.37 4.53 10.11
C ILE A 368 2.56 3.94 10.86
N SER A 369 3.77 4.34 10.49
CA SER A 369 4.99 3.93 11.20
C SER A 369 5.64 5.12 11.89
N VAL A 370 5.66 5.07 13.21
CA VAL A 370 6.41 6.00 14.04
C VAL A 370 7.84 5.50 14.17
N CYS A 371 8.77 6.20 13.54
CA CYS A 371 10.16 5.80 13.44
C CYS A 371 10.95 6.50 14.54
N ILE A 372 11.50 5.72 15.47
CA ILE A 372 12.26 6.21 16.63
C ILE A 372 13.67 5.62 16.57
N ALA A 373 14.66 6.50 16.37
CA ALA A 373 16.06 6.14 16.55
C ALA A 373 16.45 6.37 18.01
N VAL A 374 16.91 5.32 18.71
CA VAL A 374 17.18 5.36 20.16
C VAL A 374 18.40 6.25 20.49
N GLY A 375 19.52 6.06 19.79
CA GLY A 375 20.78 6.73 20.14
C GLY A 375 21.17 6.46 21.60
N GLU A 376 21.54 7.52 22.33
CA GLU A 376 21.80 7.45 23.79
C GLU A 376 20.53 7.70 24.64
N GLN A 377 19.37 7.97 24.03
CA GLN A 377 18.14 8.44 24.70
C GLN A 377 17.23 7.29 25.16
N SER A 378 17.81 6.24 25.76
CA SER A 378 17.05 5.06 26.17
C SER A 378 16.05 5.34 27.29
N GLU A 379 16.37 6.22 28.24
CA GLU A 379 15.47 6.53 29.37
C GLU A 379 14.25 7.35 28.93
N GLU A 380 14.43 8.25 27.96
CA GLU A 380 13.36 9.07 27.40
C GLU A 380 12.32 8.19 26.71
N ILE A 381 12.75 7.19 25.94
CA ILE A 381 11.86 6.24 25.26
C ILE A 381 11.09 5.38 26.26
N ARG A 382 11.75 4.92 27.34
CA ARG A 382 11.08 4.15 28.40
C ARG A 382 9.95 4.92 29.06
N ARG A 383 10.03 6.27 29.07
CA ARG A 383 8.98 7.15 29.59
C ARG A 383 7.91 7.48 28.55
N SER A 384 8.30 7.80 27.32
CA SER A 384 7.37 8.31 26.29
C SER A 384 6.63 7.20 25.54
N LEU A 385 7.26 6.05 25.29
CA LEU A 385 6.68 4.97 24.48
C LEU A 385 5.41 4.37 25.10
N PRO A 386 5.32 4.09 26.43
CA PRO A 386 4.07 3.62 27.03
C PRO A 386 2.93 4.64 26.90
N ASP A 387 3.21 5.93 27.11
CA ASP A 387 2.23 7.01 26.94
C ASP A 387 1.72 7.07 25.50
N ASN A 388 2.64 6.98 24.52
CA ASN A 388 2.31 7.02 23.10
C ASN A 388 1.55 5.77 22.64
N LEU A 389 1.94 4.59 23.12
CA LEU A 389 1.21 3.34 22.87
C LEU A 389 -0.19 3.41 23.46
N HIS A 390 -0.34 4.01 24.63
CA HIS A 390 -1.63 4.25 25.24
C HIS A 390 -2.46 5.25 24.42
N SER A 391 -1.91 6.42 24.05
CA SER A 391 -2.65 7.46 23.32
C SER A 391 -3.09 7.00 21.93
N THR A 392 -2.33 6.10 21.31
CA THR A 392 -2.60 5.56 19.96
C THR A 392 -3.25 4.19 19.98
N ARG A 393 -3.63 3.67 21.15
CA ARG A 393 -3.98 2.24 21.34
C ARG A 393 -5.14 1.73 20.49
N HIS A 394 -5.96 2.63 19.99
CA HIS A 394 -7.16 2.33 19.23
C HIS A 394 -6.95 2.37 17.71
N TYR A 395 -5.76 2.72 17.23
CA TYR A 395 -5.44 2.59 15.80
C TYR A 395 -4.71 1.25 15.56
N PRO A 396 -5.37 0.26 14.94
CA PRO A 396 -4.81 -1.07 14.78
C PRO A 396 -3.66 -1.12 13.77
N HIS A 397 -3.63 -0.18 12.80
CA HIS A 397 -2.62 -0.12 11.75
C HIS A 397 -1.47 0.85 12.10
N MET A 398 -1.05 0.88 13.36
CA MET A 398 0.11 1.67 13.81
C MET A 398 1.24 0.77 14.28
N GLU A 399 2.47 1.11 13.93
CA GLU A 399 3.65 0.51 14.54
C GLU A 399 4.64 1.58 15.02
N PHE A 400 5.34 1.26 16.09
CA PHE A 400 6.49 1.99 16.59
C PHE A 400 7.74 1.20 16.22
N VAL A 401 8.50 1.71 15.25
CA VAL A 401 9.77 1.12 14.80
C VAL A 401 10.88 1.72 15.64
N VAL A 402 11.32 0.96 16.63
CA VAL A 402 12.37 1.35 17.57
C VAL A 402 13.68 0.75 17.08
N LEU A 403 14.56 1.59 16.53
CA LEU A 403 15.89 1.19 16.11
C LEU A 403 16.88 1.43 17.25
N ASP A 404 17.31 0.33 17.88
CA ASP A 404 18.34 0.30 18.91
C ASP A 404 19.74 0.31 18.27
N ARG A 405 20.72 0.79 19.05
CA ARG A 405 22.13 0.68 18.69
C ARG A 405 22.61 -0.76 18.89
N PRO A 406 23.67 -1.20 18.21
CA PRO A 406 24.15 -2.58 18.38
C PRO A 406 24.62 -2.83 19.82
N GLY A 407 24.18 -3.93 20.41
CA GLY A 407 24.43 -4.23 21.83
C GLY A 407 23.65 -3.33 22.82
N GLY A 408 22.65 -2.59 22.33
CA GLY A 408 21.77 -1.76 23.15
C GLY A 408 20.91 -2.55 24.14
N SER A 409 20.38 -1.83 25.13
CA SER A 409 19.57 -2.43 26.21
C SER A 409 18.07 -2.34 25.97
N MET A 410 17.63 -1.70 24.86
CA MET A 410 16.22 -1.48 24.59
C MET A 410 15.52 -2.78 24.25
N GLY A 411 16.14 -3.64 23.43
CA GLY A 411 15.57 -4.93 23.05
C GLY A 411 15.20 -5.81 24.25
N LYS A 412 16.03 -5.82 25.30
CA LYS A 412 15.72 -6.56 26.54
C LYS A 412 14.53 -5.93 27.27
N TRP A 413 14.55 -4.62 27.47
CA TRP A 413 13.48 -3.91 28.17
C TRP A 413 12.13 -4.05 27.47
N LEU A 414 12.09 -3.95 26.14
CA LEU A 414 10.87 -4.13 25.34
C LEU A 414 10.26 -5.52 25.53
N ARG A 415 11.10 -6.57 25.53
CA ARG A 415 10.63 -7.95 25.78
C ARG A 415 10.10 -8.16 27.19
N GLU A 416 10.62 -7.44 28.18
CA GLU A 416 10.20 -7.55 29.58
C GLU A 416 8.93 -6.74 29.88
N ASN A 417 8.75 -5.58 29.23
CA ASN A 417 7.70 -4.61 29.61
C ASN A 417 6.59 -4.45 28.56
N LEU A 418 6.85 -4.77 27.29
CA LEU A 418 5.95 -4.55 26.15
C LEU A 418 5.83 -5.80 25.25
N ALA A 419 5.93 -6.99 25.84
CA ALA A 419 5.90 -8.26 25.12
C ALA A 419 4.60 -8.43 24.30
N SER A 420 3.47 -7.96 24.82
CA SER A 420 2.18 -8.08 24.16
C SER A 420 2.10 -7.22 22.90
N GLU A 421 2.68 -6.03 22.95
CA GLU A 421 2.73 -5.05 21.89
C GLU A 421 3.74 -5.46 20.82
N MET A 422 4.84 -6.11 21.21
CA MET A 422 5.77 -6.73 20.26
C MET A 422 5.11 -7.89 19.52
N SER A 423 4.41 -8.78 20.24
CA SER A 423 3.68 -9.91 19.65
C SER A 423 2.58 -9.45 18.70
N ALA A 424 1.88 -8.36 19.04
CA ALA A 424 0.87 -7.73 18.20
C ALA A 424 1.46 -6.95 17.00
N GLY A 425 2.79 -6.82 16.90
CA GLY A 425 3.46 -6.03 15.85
C GLY A 425 3.31 -4.51 15.99
N ARG A 426 2.79 -4.04 17.14
CA ARG A 426 2.66 -2.62 17.50
C ARG A 426 3.98 -1.97 17.86
N VAL A 427 4.91 -2.75 18.40
CA VAL A 427 6.30 -2.35 18.60
C VAL A 427 7.19 -3.28 17.81
N VAL A 428 8.00 -2.69 16.94
CA VAL A 428 9.00 -3.39 16.14
C VAL A 428 10.36 -2.99 16.65
N HIS A 429 11.06 -3.93 17.27
CA HIS A 429 12.44 -3.73 17.69
C HIS A 429 13.37 -4.03 16.52
N SER A 430 14.26 -3.11 16.19
CA SER A 430 15.29 -3.34 15.19
C SER A 430 16.67 -2.96 15.70
N GLU A 431 17.73 -3.59 15.18
CA GLU A 431 19.13 -3.27 15.47
C GLU A 431 20.01 -3.44 14.22
N LEU A 432 21.15 -2.76 14.17
CA LEU A 432 22.13 -2.90 13.08
C LEU A 432 23.13 -4.02 13.41
N PRO A 433 23.43 -4.96 12.50
CA PRO A 433 24.45 -5.98 12.72
C PRO A 433 25.86 -5.41 12.56
N LEU A 434 26.84 -6.07 13.18
CA LEU A 434 28.27 -5.80 12.99
C LEU A 434 28.81 -6.53 11.74
N PRO A 435 29.78 -5.96 10.99
CA PRO A 435 30.41 -4.64 11.14
C PRO A 435 29.58 -3.48 10.52
N PHE A 436 29.81 -2.26 11.01
CA PHE A 436 29.05 -1.06 10.63
C PHE A 436 29.30 -0.56 9.20
N PRO A 437 28.36 0.22 8.63
CA PRO A 437 28.64 1.08 7.48
C PRO A 437 29.74 2.11 7.78
N SER A 438 30.39 2.63 6.75
CA SER A 438 31.52 3.58 6.83
C SER A 438 31.22 4.87 7.60
N CYS A 439 29.95 5.23 7.81
CA CYS A 439 29.51 6.41 8.55
C CYS A 439 29.61 6.29 10.09
N GLY A 440 29.97 5.12 10.62
CA GLY A 440 30.17 4.90 12.06
C GLY A 440 28.86 4.75 12.87
N PRO A 441 28.94 4.24 14.10
CA PRO A 441 27.79 3.88 14.94
C PRO A 441 27.02 5.08 15.55
N ASP A 442 27.55 6.30 15.49
CA ASP A 442 27.00 7.44 16.27
C ASP A 442 26.16 8.42 15.43
N SER A 443 25.96 8.15 14.13
CA SER A 443 25.17 9.04 13.26
C SER A 443 23.67 8.88 13.52
N THR A 444 23.10 9.82 14.29
CA THR A 444 21.64 9.86 14.56
C THR A 444 20.81 10.03 13.29
N VAL A 445 21.34 10.76 12.29
CA VAL A 445 20.69 10.92 10.98
C VAL A 445 20.67 9.60 10.21
N HIS A 446 21.77 8.85 10.21
CA HIS A 446 21.83 7.51 9.63
C HIS A 446 20.84 6.55 10.30
N HIS A 447 20.77 6.55 11.64
CA HIS A 447 19.80 5.72 12.36
C HIS A 447 18.34 6.09 12.04
N ARG A 448 18.01 7.37 11.90
CA ARG A 448 16.67 7.80 11.47
C ARG A 448 16.34 7.31 10.06
N ASN A 449 17.30 7.40 9.13
CA ASN A 449 17.16 6.84 7.79
C ASN A 449 16.92 5.32 7.82
N MET A 450 17.65 4.59 8.66
CA MET A 450 17.48 3.14 8.82
C MET A 450 16.12 2.78 9.45
N ALA A 451 15.69 3.49 10.48
CA ALA A 451 14.37 3.28 11.10
C ALA A 451 13.23 3.52 10.10
N ALA A 452 13.31 4.59 9.32
CA ALA A 452 12.37 4.90 8.24
C ALA A 452 12.36 3.82 7.13
N ARG A 453 13.50 3.19 6.86
CA ARG A 453 13.61 2.10 5.89
C ARG A 453 13.06 0.76 6.40
N LEU A 454 13.13 0.53 7.69
CA LEU A 454 12.59 -0.67 8.35
C LEU A 454 11.09 -0.59 8.63
N ALA A 455 10.52 0.61 8.50
CA ALA A 455 9.09 0.85 8.63
C ALA A 455 8.26 0.21 7.50
N GLY A 456 7.18 -0.45 7.88
CA GLY A 456 6.20 -1.05 6.98
C GLY A 456 5.05 -0.11 6.59
N GLY A 457 4.98 1.10 7.16
CA GLY A 457 3.87 2.04 7.01
C GLY A 457 3.96 2.91 5.76
N GLU A 458 2.79 3.23 5.20
CA GLU A 458 2.59 4.12 4.04
C GLU A 458 2.89 5.58 4.42
N VAL A 459 2.60 5.91 5.68
CA VAL A 459 2.89 7.19 6.32
C VAL A 459 4.03 6.98 7.31
N LEU A 460 5.10 7.74 7.13
CA LEU A 460 6.23 7.79 8.04
C LEU A 460 6.08 9.00 8.97
N CYS A 461 6.15 8.74 10.26
CA CYS A 461 6.30 9.77 11.29
C CYS A 461 7.70 9.66 11.86
N LEU A 462 8.60 10.54 11.40
CA LEU A 462 9.95 10.66 11.95
C LEU A 462 9.85 11.49 13.22
N VAL A 463 10.06 10.88 14.39
CA VAL A 463 9.86 11.57 15.67
C VAL A 463 11.12 11.61 16.52
N SER A 464 11.14 12.53 17.49
CA SER A 464 12.13 12.54 18.56
C SER A 464 11.76 11.50 19.64
N PRO A 465 12.75 10.96 20.39
CA PRO A 465 12.48 10.11 21.56
C PRO A 465 11.57 10.74 22.64
N GLU A 466 11.49 12.06 22.69
CA GLU A 466 10.70 12.82 23.69
C GLU A 466 9.28 13.15 23.21
N GLN A 467 8.97 12.94 21.92
CA GLN A 467 7.71 13.34 21.33
C GLN A 467 6.52 12.62 22.00
N LYS A 468 5.55 13.41 22.48
CA LYS A 468 4.23 12.91 22.89
C LYS A 468 3.24 13.06 21.75
N LEU A 469 2.50 11.99 21.45
CA LEU A 469 1.45 11.99 20.43
C LEU A 469 0.10 12.30 21.09
N PRO A 470 -0.63 13.33 20.63
CA PRO A 470 -1.94 13.67 21.18
C PRO A 470 -2.99 12.58 20.88
N ALA A 471 -4.08 12.55 21.66
CA ALA A 471 -5.12 11.51 21.54
C ALA A 471 -5.80 11.47 20.15
N ASN A 472 -5.88 12.61 19.45
CA ASN A 472 -6.47 12.73 18.12
C ASN A 472 -5.44 12.59 16.97
N PHE A 473 -4.18 12.26 17.25
CA PHE A 473 -3.09 12.21 16.27
C PHE A 473 -3.43 11.33 15.04
N THR A 474 -3.94 10.12 15.27
CA THR A 474 -4.27 9.16 14.21
C THR A 474 -5.43 9.65 13.34
N SER A 475 -6.45 10.27 13.95
CA SER A 475 -7.57 10.88 13.24
C SER A 475 -7.14 12.00 12.29
N GLU A 476 -6.21 12.84 12.73
CA GLU A 476 -5.69 13.94 11.91
C GLU A 476 -4.91 13.43 10.70
N ILE A 477 -4.04 12.43 10.89
CA ILE A 477 -3.31 11.79 9.79
C ILE A 477 -4.26 11.13 8.80
N LEU A 478 -5.28 10.41 9.28
CA LEU A 478 -6.28 9.78 8.41
C LEU A 478 -7.01 10.79 7.53
N ARG A 479 -7.43 11.92 8.11
CA ARG A 479 -8.11 12.99 7.38
C ARG A 479 -7.21 13.49 6.23
N LYS A 480 -5.96 13.85 6.55
CA LYS A 480 -4.97 14.35 5.58
C LYS A 480 -4.65 13.32 4.49
N PHE A 481 -4.50 12.04 4.87
CA PHE A 481 -4.32 10.94 3.92
C PHE A 481 -5.45 10.87 2.90
N HIS A 482 -6.71 10.95 3.34
CA HIS A 482 -7.86 10.91 2.43
C HIS A 482 -8.00 12.18 1.57
N GLU A 483 -7.50 13.32 2.05
CA GLU A 483 -7.38 14.55 1.26
C GLU A 483 -6.24 14.50 0.24
N GLY A 484 -5.43 13.43 0.24
CA GLY A 484 -4.29 13.26 -0.67
C GLY A 484 -3.02 14.00 -0.22
N TRP A 485 -3.03 14.61 0.98
CA TRP A 485 -1.94 15.44 1.49
C TRP A 485 -1.22 14.77 2.66
N ILE A 486 0.08 14.48 2.54
CA ILE A 486 0.88 13.93 3.66
C ILE A 486 2.34 14.38 3.53
N CYS A 487 2.61 15.65 3.81
CA CYS A 487 3.94 16.17 4.06
C CYS A 487 3.83 17.38 4.98
N GLU A 488 4.30 17.26 6.22
CA GLU A 488 4.20 18.33 7.21
C GLU A 488 5.26 18.23 8.31
N PRO A 489 5.67 19.37 8.88
CA PRO A 489 6.42 19.37 10.13
C PRO A 489 5.52 18.87 11.28
N LEU A 490 6.10 18.08 12.18
CA LEU A 490 5.42 17.67 13.43
C LEU A 490 5.84 18.58 14.60
N ASP A 491 7.15 18.78 14.73
CA ASP A 491 7.84 19.67 15.67
C ASP A 491 9.14 20.18 15.00
N GLU A 492 10.05 20.84 15.74
CA GLU A 492 11.35 21.28 15.19
C GLU A 492 12.27 20.11 14.76
N ALA A 493 12.00 18.88 15.20
CA ALA A 493 12.90 17.74 15.03
C ALA A 493 12.27 16.52 14.34
N GLY A 494 11.07 16.68 13.78
CA GLY A 494 10.22 15.60 13.30
C GLY A 494 9.34 16.01 12.12
N ALA A 495 8.94 15.00 11.34
CA ALA A 495 8.20 15.17 10.11
C ALA A 495 7.21 14.03 9.91
N ILE A 496 6.07 14.35 9.30
CA ILE A 496 5.13 13.38 8.76
C ILE A 496 5.21 13.49 7.24
N LEU A 497 5.44 12.36 6.58
CA LEU A 497 5.44 12.31 5.12
C LEU A 497 5.05 10.94 4.61
N SER A 498 4.57 10.88 3.36
CA SER A 498 4.46 9.60 2.65
C SER A 498 5.83 8.92 2.56
N LYS A 499 5.86 7.60 2.77
CA LYS A 499 7.06 6.76 2.65
C LYS A 499 7.78 6.93 1.31
N HIS A 500 7.02 7.13 0.22
CA HIS A 500 7.61 7.29 -1.10
C HIS A 500 8.30 8.64 -1.29
N LEU A 501 7.73 9.73 -0.76
CA LEU A 501 8.36 11.04 -0.80
C LEU A 501 9.70 11.03 -0.05
N PHE A 502 9.75 10.34 1.10
CA PHE A 502 11.00 10.13 1.84
C PHE A 502 12.09 9.48 0.96
N TYR A 503 11.75 8.45 0.18
CA TYR A 503 12.72 7.78 -0.69
C TYR A 503 13.09 8.55 -1.94
N LEU A 504 12.14 9.31 -2.53
CA LEU A 504 12.43 10.17 -3.67
C LEU A 504 13.43 11.27 -3.32
N GLU A 505 13.34 11.75 -2.08
CA GLU A 505 14.28 12.69 -1.49
C GLU A 505 15.49 11.98 -0.88
N GLU A 506 15.72 10.71 -1.18
CA GLU A 506 16.91 9.96 -0.73
C GLU A 506 17.07 9.92 0.81
N GLY A 507 16.01 10.23 1.55
CA GLY A 507 16.01 10.35 3.01
C GLY A 507 16.61 11.66 3.53
N LEU A 508 17.05 11.64 4.79
CA LEU A 508 17.73 12.76 5.45
C LEU A 508 19.18 12.86 4.97
N ASP A 509 19.63 14.09 4.68
CA ASP A 509 21.03 14.36 4.31
C ASP A 509 21.96 14.05 5.49
N GLN A 510 22.88 13.09 5.29
CA GLN A 510 23.81 12.61 6.31
C GLN A 510 24.91 13.63 6.65
N GLY A 511 25.15 14.62 5.79
CA GLY A 511 26.11 15.70 6.01
C GLY A 511 25.56 16.83 6.88
N LEU A 512 24.26 16.85 7.13
CA LEU A 512 23.59 17.85 7.97
C LEU A 512 23.37 17.31 9.39
N ASP A 513 23.31 18.21 10.37
CA ASP A 513 22.86 17.84 11.71
C ASP A 513 21.37 17.50 11.75
N ARG A 514 20.95 16.89 12.86
CA ARG A 514 19.58 16.38 13.06
C ARG A 514 18.50 17.45 12.86
N SER A 515 18.71 18.69 13.32
CA SER A 515 17.71 19.77 13.22
C SER A 515 17.59 20.29 11.79
N HIS A 516 18.70 20.46 11.08
CA HIS A 516 18.69 20.97 9.71
C HIS A 516 18.24 19.92 8.69
N ALA A 517 18.56 18.64 8.91
CA ALA A 517 18.23 17.56 7.96
C ALA A 517 16.71 17.38 7.75
N ILE A 518 15.88 17.58 8.79
CA ILE A 518 14.41 17.50 8.68
C ILE A 518 13.86 18.68 7.88
N GLY A 519 14.34 19.89 8.15
CA GLY A 519 13.94 21.10 7.42
C GLY A 519 14.31 21.02 5.94
N ASP A 520 15.51 20.53 5.63
CA ASP A 520 15.98 20.27 4.27
C ASP A 520 15.08 19.26 3.54
N LEU A 521 14.80 18.10 4.16
CA LEU A 521 13.92 17.07 3.57
C LEU A 521 12.53 17.63 3.22
N LEU A 522 11.92 18.38 4.14
CA LEU A 522 10.60 18.99 3.91
C LEU A 522 10.64 20.03 2.78
N GLU A 523 11.70 20.83 2.71
CA GLU A 523 11.88 21.84 1.66
C GLU A 523 12.10 21.20 0.29
N ARG A 524 12.95 20.17 0.20
CA ARG A 524 13.16 19.44 -1.06
C ARG A 524 11.86 18.76 -1.52
N THR A 525 11.10 18.16 -0.59
CA THR A 525 9.78 17.59 -0.88
C THR A 525 8.80 18.64 -1.43
N ARG A 526 8.70 19.83 -0.81
CA ARG A 526 7.81 20.91 -1.28
C ARG A 526 8.20 21.41 -2.67
N ARG A 527 9.49 21.56 -2.95
CA ARG A 527 9.99 21.96 -4.28
C ARG A 527 9.59 20.96 -5.35
N ARG A 528 9.68 19.67 -5.05
CA ARG A 528 9.29 18.61 -5.98
C ARG A 528 7.80 18.61 -6.28
N LEU A 529 6.97 18.77 -5.25
CA LEU A 529 5.51 18.79 -5.40
C LEU A 529 4.98 20.04 -6.13
N SER A 530 5.70 21.17 -6.08
CA SER A 530 5.26 22.44 -6.69
C SER A 530 5.56 22.58 -8.19
N ALA A 531 6.04 21.54 -8.86
CA ALA A 531 6.41 21.53 -10.29
C ALA A 531 7.47 22.59 -10.69
N ALA A 532 8.11 23.26 -9.74
CA ALA A 532 9.15 24.25 -9.98
C ALA A 532 10.49 23.61 -10.43
N SER A 533 10.65 22.30 -10.25
CA SER A 533 11.83 21.57 -10.71
C SER A 533 11.76 21.31 -12.22
N LYS A 534 12.20 22.27 -13.03
CA LYS A 534 12.48 22.11 -14.47
C LYS A 534 13.72 21.24 -14.78
N GLY A 535 14.18 20.45 -13.82
CA GLY A 535 15.41 19.66 -13.96
C GLY A 535 15.11 18.32 -14.62
N ASN A 536 15.86 17.98 -15.67
CA ASN A 536 15.94 16.64 -16.22
C ASN A 536 15.95 15.62 -15.09
N ILE A 537 14.93 14.77 -15.05
CA ILE A 537 14.87 13.59 -14.19
C ILE A 537 16.00 12.70 -14.66
N SER A 538 17.19 12.88 -14.11
CA SER A 538 18.33 12.08 -14.50
C SER A 538 18.06 10.64 -14.07
N ARG A 539 17.88 9.75 -15.05
CA ARG A 539 17.91 8.30 -14.80
C ARG A 539 19.18 7.88 -14.05
N SER A 540 20.27 8.63 -14.18
CA SER A 540 21.56 8.36 -13.52
C SER A 540 21.61 8.67 -12.02
N GLY A 541 20.63 9.40 -11.47
CA GLY A 541 20.59 9.68 -10.02
C GLY A 541 20.25 8.46 -9.17
N LEU A 542 19.69 7.42 -9.80
CA LEU A 542 19.37 6.14 -9.17
C LEU A 542 20.57 5.17 -9.07
N GLU A 543 21.69 5.48 -9.73
CA GLU A 543 22.83 4.55 -9.86
C GLU A 543 24.04 4.91 -8.98
N THR A 544 24.10 6.12 -8.42
CA THR A 544 25.34 6.57 -7.77
C THR A 544 25.08 7.44 -6.54
N ARG A 545 24.97 6.78 -5.38
CA ARG A 545 25.43 7.23 -4.05
C ARG A 545 25.07 6.13 -3.04
N ASP A 546 25.97 5.87 -2.09
CA ASP A 546 25.85 4.89 -0.99
C ASP A 546 24.67 5.20 -0.04
N PHE A 547 23.43 5.11 -0.53
CA PHE A 547 22.24 5.36 0.27
C PHE A 547 21.71 4.08 0.90
N GLY A 548 22.44 3.61 1.91
CA GLY A 548 21.87 2.93 3.08
C GLY A 548 21.08 1.64 2.84
N GLY A 549 21.31 0.95 1.72
CA GLY A 549 20.99 -0.47 1.62
C GLY A 549 21.89 -1.26 2.57
N GLY A 550 21.37 -2.30 3.21
CA GLY A 550 22.16 -3.04 4.20
C GLY A 550 21.41 -4.22 4.81
N THR A 551 21.94 -4.70 5.93
CA THR A 551 21.26 -5.71 6.76
C THR A 551 20.86 -5.05 8.07
N ALA A 552 19.74 -5.51 8.63
CA ALA A 552 19.29 -5.17 9.97
C ALA A 552 18.79 -6.45 10.64
N ILE A 553 18.65 -6.44 11.95
CA ILE A 553 17.89 -7.47 12.66
C ILE A 553 16.57 -6.80 13.05
N ARG A 554 15.45 -7.36 12.60
CA ARG A 554 14.10 -6.86 12.87
C ARG A 554 13.34 -7.94 13.63
N ASN A 555 12.91 -7.63 14.86
CA ASN A 555 12.28 -8.59 15.78
C ASN A 555 13.10 -9.88 15.98
N GLY A 556 14.42 -9.80 15.90
CA GLY A 556 15.33 -10.96 16.03
C GLY A 556 15.63 -11.69 14.71
N GLU A 557 14.99 -11.31 13.60
CA GLU A 557 15.24 -11.90 12.28
C GLU A 557 16.15 -11.00 11.45
N HIS A 558 17.14 -11.58 10.78
CA HIS A 558 17.94 -10.84 9.81
C HIS A 558 17.07 -10.44 8.61
N VAL A 559 16.97 -9.13 8.37
CA VAL A 559 16.25 -8.56 7.23
C VAL A 559 17.21 -7.79 6.34
N ILE A 560 16.95 -7.86 5.04
CA ILE A 560 17.65 -7.09 4.03
C ILE A 560 16.88 -5.79 3.84
N VAL A 561 17.57 -4.67 4.01
CA VAL A 561 17.05 -3.35 3.70
C VAL A 561 17.54 -3.00 2.31
N SER A 562 16.73 -3.30 1.29
CA SER A 562 17.03 -2.90 -0.08
C SER A 562 16.90 -1.37 -0.21
N PRO A 563 17.73 -0.70 -1.04
CA PRO A 563 17.35 0.62 -1.54
C PRO A 563 15.98 0.51 -2.21
N HIS A 564 15.10 1.49 -1.91
CA HIS A 564 13.72 1.47 -2.38
C HIS A 564 13.70 1.77 -3.89
N ARG A 565 13.47 0.75 -4.71
CA ARG A 565 13.33 0.89 -6.16
C ARG A 565 11.88 1.28 -6.48
N PHE A 566 11.69 2.35 -7.25
CA PHE A 566 10.39 2.71 -7.80
C PHE A 566 10.16 1.87 -9.07
N PRO A 567 9.26 0.87 -9.08
CA PRO A 567 9.01 0.07 -10.27
C PRO A 567 8.53 0.96 -11.41
N ARG A 568 8.84 0.61 -12.66
CA ARG A 568 8.30 1.39 -13.78
C ARG A 568 6.79 1.15 -13.88
N VAL A 569 6.01 2.23 -13.81
CA VAL A 569 4.56 2.21 -13.97
C VAL A 569 4.23 2.75 -15.36
N THR A 570 3.43 2.02 -16.14
CA THR A 570 2.82 2.55 -17.37
C THR A 570 1.32 2.76 -17.16
N LEU A 571 0.85 3.99 -17.35
CA LEU A 571 -0.57 4.32 -17.42
C LEU A 571 -0.97 4.37 -18.90
N THR A 572 -1.76 3.41 -19.35
CA THR A 572 -2.16 3.26 -20.76
C THR A 572 -3.53 3.89 -21.00
N THR A 573 -3.62 4.86 -21.91
CA THR A 573 -4.87 5.50 -22.32
C THR A 573 -5.13 5.25 -23.79
N MET A 574 -6.34 4.80 -24.08
CA MET A 574 -6.79 4.46 -25.42
C MET A 574 -7.82 5.48 -25.85
N CYS A 575 -7.65 6.06 -27.03
CA CYS A 575 -8.56 7.09 -27.51
C CYS A 575 -9.02 6.78 -28.93
N MET A 576 -10.34 6.85 -29.13
CA MET A 576 -11.00 6.85 -30.43
C MET A 576 -12.18 7.84 -30.37
N ASN A 577 -12.05 8.98 -31.02
CA ASN A 577 -13.02 10.07 -31.14
C ASN A 577 -13.48 10.67 -29.79
N ARG A 578 -12.57 10.74 -28.80
CA ARG A 578 -12.83 11.31 -27.46
C ARG A 578 -11.79 12.35 -27.02
N LEU A 579 -11.20 13.09 -27.96
CA LEU A 579 -10.20 14.13 -27.67
C LEU A 579 -10.72 15.19 -26.69
N TYR A 580 -12.01 15.52 -26.71
CA TYR A 580 -12.57 16.52 -25.78
C TYR A 580 -12.55 16.06 -24.31
N HIS A 581 -12.67 14.74 -24.05
CA HIS A 581 -12.43 14.18 -22.72
C HIS A 581 -10.93 14.14 -22.43
N LEU A 582 -10.12 13.70 -23.39
CA LEU A 582 -8.68 13.60 -23.21
C LEU A 582 -8.01 14.95 -22.90
N LYS A 583 -8.51 16.05 -23.49
CA LYS A 583 -8.08 17.42 -23.21
C LYS A 583 -8.29 17.83 -21.74
N GLN A 584 -9.26 17.24 -21.07
CA GLN A 584 -9.55 17.50 -19.65
C GLN A 584 -8.73 16.57 -18.74
N THR A 585 -8.52 15.32 -19.15
CA THR A 585 -7.92 14.29 -18.30
C THR A 585 -6.41 14.18 -18.42
N LEU A 586 -5.84 14.13 -19.63
CA LEU A 586 -4.42 13.84 -19.83
C LEU A 586 -3.48 14.89 -19.19
N PRO A 587 -3.68 16.21 -19.39
CA PRO A 587 -2.82 17.22 -18.75
C PRO A 587 -2.89 17.14 -17.22
N LYS A 588 -4.10 16.91 -16.68
CA LYS A 588 -4.31 16.77 -15.25
C LYS A 588 -3.63 15.51 -14.70
N ASN A 589 -3.79 14.36 -15.35
CA ASN A 589 -3.19 13.10 -14.92
C ASN A 589 -1.65 13.19 -14.93
N LEU A 590 -1.07 13.79 -15.99
CA LEU A 590 0.37 14.08 -16.09
C LEU A 590 0.86 14.94 -14.92
N ALA A 591 0.13 16.00 -14.58
CA ALA A 591 0.46 16.89 -13.46
C ALA A 591 0.30 16.21 -12.09
N ASP A 592 -0.80 15.49 -11.88
CA ASP A 592 -1.14 14.81 -10.63
C ASP A 592 -0.11 13.72 -10.24
N ASN A 593 0.65 13.21 -11.22
CA ASN A 593 1.66 12.17 -11.03
C ASN A 593 3.06 12.60 -11.50
N LEU A 594 3.36 13.90 -11.49
CA LEU A 594 4.67 14.42 -11.88
C LEU A 594 5.80 13.94 -10.95
N ASP A 595 5.47 13.68 -9.69
CA ASP A 595 6.37 13.25 -8.63
C ASP A 595 6.94 11.84 -8.82
N TYR A 596 6.19 10.93 -9.46
CA TYR A 596 6.64 9.56 -9.69
C TYR A 596 7.76 9.51 -10.74
N PRO A 597 8.97 9.02 -10.40
CA PRO A 597 10.15 9.15 -11.26
C PRO A 597 10.08 8.21 -12.46
N ASN A 598 9.61 6.98 -12.26
CA ASN A 598 9.60 5.92 -13.26
C ASN A 598 8.20 5.73 -13.88
N LEU A 599 7.56 6.84 -14.24
CA LEU A 599 6.21 6.84 -14.82
C LEU A 599 6.27 7.06 -16.33
N GLU A 600 5.59 6.19 -17.05
CA GLU A 600 5.28 6.32 -18.47
C GLU A 600 3.77 6.51 -18.64
N TYR A 601 3.35 7.58 -19.33
CA TYR A 601 2.01 7.67 -19.88
C TYR A 601 2.05 7.18 -21.32
N LEU A 602 1.27 6.16 -21.65
CA LEU A 602 1.16 5.65 -23.00
C LEU A 602 -0.20 6.00 -23.57
N LEU A 603 -0.24 6.81 -24.61
CA LEU A 603 -1.45 7.15 -25.34
C LEU A 603 -1.49 6.39 -26.67
N LEU A 604 -2.46 5.50 -26.85
CA LEU A 604 -2.76 4.88 -28.14
C LEU A 604 -3.92 5.62 -28.81
N ASN A 605 -3.63 6.27 -29.93
CA ASN A 605 -4.63 6.67 -30.90
C ASN A 605 -5.08 5.42 -31.68
N TYR A 606 -6.29 4.95 -31.40
CA TYR A 606 -6.87 3.75 -31.99
C TYR A 606 -7.75 4.09 -33.20
N GLY A 607 -7.18 4.78 -34.19
CA GLY A 607 -7.86 5.10 -35.45
C GLY A 607 -8.78 6.33 -35.40
N ASP A 608 -8.43 7.31 -34.57
CA ASP A 608 -9.14 8.57 -34.34
C ASP A 608 -9.30 9.46 -35.60
N GLN A 609 -10.37 10.25 -35.64
CA GLN A 609 -10.70 11.22 -36.69
C GLN A 609 -11.00 12.63 -36.16
N ASP A 610 -10.83 12.91 -34.87
CA ASP A 610 -11.23 14.14 -34.19
C ASP A 610 -10.09 15.17 -34.01
N GLY A 611 -8.91 14.88 -34.56
CA GLY A 611 -7.75 15.77 -34.55
C GLY A 611 -6.72 15.45 -33.46
N LEU A 612 -6.78 14.25 -32.86
CA LEU A 612 -5.87 13.82 -31.79
C LEU A 612 -4.38 13.95 -32.17
N ASP A 613 -3.99 13.56 -33.39
CA ASP A 613 -2.60 13.65 -33.87
C ASP A 613 -2.05 15.09 -33.80
N GLU A 614 -2.85 16.08 -34.20
CA GLU A 614 -2.43 17.48 -34.21
C GLU A 614 -2.34 18.04 -32.78
N TRP A 615 -3.33 17.76 -31.95
CA TRP A 615 -3.34 18.21 -30.56
C TRP A 615 -2.16 17.64 -29.74
N VAL A 616 -1.84 16.35 -29.93
CA VAL A 616 -0.68 15.72 -29.28
C VAL A 616 0.63 16.35 -29.76
N ARG A 617 0.72 16.70 -31.06
CA ARG A 617 1.91 17.33 -31.65
C ARG A 617 2.15 18.74 -31.13
N THR A 618 1.09 19.50 -30.87
CA THR A 618 1.20 20.90 -30.44
C THR A 618 1.21 21.02 -28.92
N GLU A 619 0.16 20.57 -28.25
CA GLU A 619 -0.07 20.85 -26.82
C GLU A 619 0.73 19.91 -25.91
N MET A 620 0.94 18.66 -26.31
CA MET A 620 1.61 17.64 -25.47
C MET A 620 3.11 17.46 -25.79
N LYS A 621 3.68 18.33 -26.63
CA LYS A 621 5.05 18.21 -27.16
C LYS A 621 6.10 18.07 -26.05
N GLU A 622 6.01 18.89 -25.01
CA GLU A 622 6.96 18.88 -23.89
C GLU A 622 7.00 17.51 -23.17
N HIS A 623 5.85 16.87 -23.02
CA HIS A 623 5.75 15.55 -22.40
C HIS A 623 6.28 14.44 -23.31
N ILE A 624 6.16 14.58 -24.63
CA ILE A 624 6.77 13.65 -25.60
C ILE A 624 8.29 13.79 -25.61
N ASP A 625 8.79 15.02 -25.63
CA ASP A 625 10.22 15.31 -25.67
C ASP A 625 10.93 14.85 -24.39
N SER A 626 10.29 14.99 -23.23
CA SER A 626 10.79 14.46 -21.95
C SER A 626 10.67 12.94 -21.82
N GLY A 627 9.95 12.27 -22.72
CA GLY A 627 9.67 10.83 -22.65
C GLY A 627 8.63 10.45 -21.59
N ARG A 628 7.97 11.43 -20.96
CA ARG A 628 6.89 11.20 -19.99
C ARG A 628 5.62 10.68 -20.66
N LEU A 629 5.34 11.16 -21.86
CA LEU A 629 4.25 10.70 -22.73
C LEU A 629 4.84 9.95 -23.94
N VAL A 630 4.42 8.71 -24.10
CA VAL A 630 4.70 7.87 -25.27
C VAL A 630 3.41 7.79 -26.10
N TYR A 631 3.53 8.06 -27.39
CA TYR A 631 2.39 8.14 -28.29
C TYR A 631 2.49 7.10 -29.40
N TYR A 632 1.41 6.35 -29.62
CA TYR A 632 1.29 5.38 -30.72
C TYR A 632 -0.01 5.61 -31.51
N ARG A 633 0.01 5.23 -32.78
CA ARG A 633 -1.13 5.36 -33.72
C ARG A 633 -1.42 4.03 -34.38
N SER A 634 -2.66 3.56 -34.37
CA SER A 634 -3.10 2.43 -35.18
C SER A 634 -3.74 2.91 -36.50
N PRO A 635 -3.44 2.29 -37.65
CA PRO A 635 -4.11 2.57 -38.92
C PRO A 635 -5.47 1.86 -39.06
N GLU A 636 -5.82 0.97 -38.13
CA GLU A 636 -7.09 0.22 -38.16
C GLU A 636 -8.29 1.15 -37.96
N ARG A 637 -9.29 1.07 -38.85
CA ARG A 637 -10.26 2.18 -39.05
C ARG A 637 -11.73 1.80 -39.19
N HIS A 638 -12.19 0.70 -38.61
CA HIS A 638 -13.57 0.27 -38.88
C HIS A 638 -14.51 0.26 -37.67
N ARG A 639 -14.07 -0.08 -36.44
CA ARG A 639 -14.88 -0.02 -35.19
C ARG A 639 -13.98 0.09 -33.96
N PHE A 640 -14.47 0.70 -32.88
CA PHE A 640 -13.81 0.67 -31.58
C PHE A 640 -13.93 -0.73 -30.98
N HIS A 641 -12.79 -1.37 -30.75
CA HIS A 641 -12.70 -2.72 -30.19
C HIS A 641 -11.93 -2.67 -28.88
N CYS A 642 -12.65 -2.47 -27.78
CA CYS A 642 -12.10 -2.10 -26.47
C CYS A 642 -10.99 -3.08 -25.99
N ALA A 643 -11.27 -4.38 -26.01
CA ALA A 643 -10.30 -5.41 -25.57
C ALA A 643 -9.03 -5.43 -26.43
N HIS A 644 -9.15 -5.31 -27.76
CA HIS A 644 -8.00 -5.30 -28.67
C HIS A 644 -7.16 -4.03 -28.49
N ALA A 645 -7.82 -2.87 -28.37
CA ALA A 645 -7.15 -1.62 -28.04
C ALA A 645 -6.36 -1.81 -26.73
N LYS A 646 -7.01 -2.12 -25.60
CA LYS A 646 -6.36 -2.33 -24.29
C LYS A 646 -5.17 -3.29 -24.36
N ASN A 647 -5.31 -4.41 -25.06
CA ASN A 647 -4.23 -5.36 -25.29
C ASN A 647 -3.06 -4.74 -26.06
N MET A 648 -3.34 -3.97 -27.11
CA MET A 648 -2.34 -3.29 -27.93
C MET A 648 -1.50 -2.29 -27.12
N ALA A 649 -2.10 -1.39 -26.33
CA ALA A 649 -1.27 -0.52 -25.48
C ALA A 649 -0.53 -1.28 -24.40
N THR A 650 -1.16 -2.28 -23.79
CA THR A 650 -0.51 -3.04 -22.73
C THR A 650 0.74 -3.76 -23.26
N ARG A 651 0.72 -4.22 -24.51
CA ARG A 651 1.91 -4.74 -25.21
C ARG A 651 2.96 -3.67 -25.52
N LEU A 652 2.53 -2.47 -25.89
CA LEU A 652 3.43 -1.34 -26.18
C LEU A 652 4.06 -0.74 -24.91
N ALA A 653 3.37 -0.85 -23.77
CA ALA A 653 3.85 -0.38 -22.48
C ALA A 653 5.23 -0.97 -22.15
N THR A 654 6.04 -0.22 -21.41
CA THR A 654 7.36 -0.67 -20.94
C THR A 654 7.41 -0.95 -19.42
N GLY A 655 6.38 -0.52 -18.69
CA GLY A 655 6.32 -0.63 -17.22
C GLY A 655 6.19 -2.07 -16.71
N GLU A 656 6.81 -2.34 -15.56
CA GLU A 656 6.62 -3.58 -14.79
C GLU A 656 5.18 -3.69 -14.28
N LEU A 657 4.62 -2.55 -13.91
CA LEU A 657 3.24 -2.37 -13.49
C LEU A 657 2.50 -1.61 -14.59
N ILE A 658 1.35 -2.13 -15.01
CA ILE A 658 0.59 -1.57 -16.12
C ILE A 658 -0.81 -1.25 -15.61
N CYS A 659 -1.30 -0.04 -15.88
CA CYS A 659 -2.63 0.36 -15.48
C CYS A 659 -3.39 0.94 -16.66
N ASN A 660 -4.58 0.39 -16.93
CA ASN A 660 -5.49 0.93 -17.91
C ASN A 660 -6.17 2.20 -17.37
N VAL A 661 -6.03 3.27 -18.13
CA VAL A 661 -6.59 4.59 -17.86
C VAL A 661 -7.43 5.08 -19.05
N ASP A 662 -8.72 4.77 -19.07
CA ASP A 662 -9.70 5.30 -20.03
C ASP A 662 -9.63 6.83 -20.15
N ALA A 663 -9.88 7.34 -21.37
CA ALA A 663 -9.65 8.73 -21.76
C ALA A 663 -10.51 9.77 -21.01
N ASP A 664 -11.59 9.34 -20.37
CA ASP A 664 -12.54 10.14 -19.58
C ASP A 664 -12.29 10.05 -18.07
N ASN A 665 -11.25 9.35 -17.63
CA ASN A 665 -10.96 9.18 -16.21
C ASN A 665 -9.80 10.09 -15.72
N ILE A 666 -9.93 10.55 -14.48
CA ILE A 666 -8.93 11.34 -13.75
C ILE A 666 -8.32 10.46 -12.65
N THR A 667 -6.99 10.40 -12.59
CA THR A 667 -6.28 9.52 -11.66
C THR A 667 -6.17 10.08 -10.24
N GLY A 668 -6.09 11.40 -10.09
CA GLY A 668 -5.79 12.05 -8.81
C GLY A 668 -4.30 12.02 -8.43
N HIS A 669 -3.93 12.83 -7.44
CA HIS A 669 -2.54 13.03 -6.99
C HIS A 669 -1.90 11.76 -6.44
N HIS A 670 -0.68 11.43 -6.86
CA HIS A 670 0.09 10.28 -6.38
C HIS A 670 -0.53 8.89 -6.71
N PHE A 671 -1.38 8.81 -7.73
CA PHE A 671 -1.97 7.53 -8.16
C PHE A 671 -0.92 6.49 -8.55
N ALA A 672 0.15 6.89 -9.23
CA ALA A 672 1.25 5.98 -9.58
C ALA A 672 1.94 5.39 -8.33
N PHE A 673 2.05 6.17 -7.25
CA PHE A 673 2.53 5.66 -5.95
C PHE A 673 1.56 4.64 -5.37
N HIS A 674 0.26 4.91 -5.41
CA HIS A 674 -0.75 3.95 -4.98
C HIS A 674 -0.65 2.63 -5.75
N VAL A 675 -0.54 2.67 -7.08
CA VAL A 675 -0.37 1.47 -7.91
C VAL A 675 0.89 0.71 -7.49
N ALA A 676 2.02 1.40 -7.40
CA ALA A 676 3.30 0.79 -7.05
C ALA A 676 3.30 0.15 -5.66
N GLU A 677 2.74 0.84 -4.67
CA GLU A 677 2.62 0.38 -3.29
C GLU A 677 1.71 -0.83 -3.18
N ARG A 678 0.50 -0.73 -3.72
CA ARG A 678 -0.52 -1.78 -3.55
C ARG A 678 -0.13 -3.05 -4.26
N LEU A 679 0.49 -2.96 -5.43
CA LEU A 679 0.96 -4.13 -6.15
C LEU A 679 2.16 -4.81 -5.47
N GLN A 680 2.77 -4.25 -4.41
CA GLN A 680 3.72 -5.02 -3.57
C GLN A 680 3.01 -6.15 -2.81
N THR A 681 1.75 -5.94 -2.42
CA THR A 681 0.95 -6.88 -1.62
C THR A 681 -0.05 -7.67 -2.48
N TYR A 682 -0.56 -7.05 -3.54
CA TYR A 682 -1.57 -7.63 -4.44
C TYR A 682 -0.99 -7.86 -5.84
N ASP A 683 -1.62 -8.73 -6.61
CA ASP A 683 -1.22 -9.02 -7.98
C ASP A 683 -1.93 -8.12 -9.00
N PHE A 684 -3.13 -7.65 -8.66
CA PHE A 684 -3.90 -6.70 -9.45
C PHE A 684 -4.80 -5.79 -8.60
N LEU A 685 -5.19 -4.64 -9.15
CA LEU A 685 -6.11 -3.67 -8.59
C LEU A 685 -7.26 -3.40 -9.57
N VAL A 686 -8.46 -3.18 -9.04
CA VAL A 686 -9.69 -2.99 -9.84
C VAL A 686 -10.46 -1.75 -9.42
N GLY A 687 -11.06 -1.05 -10.39
CA GLY A 687 -11.89 0.13 -10.14
C GLY A 687 -13.35 -0.17 -9.79
N CYS A 688 -13.80 -1.42 -9.84
CA CYS A 688 -15.14 -1.85 -9.40
C CYS A 688 -15.19 -2.09 -7.87
N LEU A 689 -16.37 -2.39 -7.33
CA LEU A 689 -16.48 -2.81 -5.92
C LEU A 689 -15.93 -4.24 -5.78
N TYR A 690 -15.23 -4.50 -4.66
CA TYR A 690 -14.68 -5.83 -4.33
C TYR A 690 -14.98 -6.26 -2.88
N PRO A 691 -16.23 -6.17 -2.39
CA PRO A 691 -16.59 -6.62 -1.05
C PRO A 691 -16.51 -8.16 -0.98
N ASN A 692 -15.92 -8.69 0.08
CA ASN A 692 -15.86 -10.15 0.35
C ASN A 692 -15.27 -11.00 -0.80
N GLU A 693 -14.33 -10.44 -1.56
CA GLU A 693 -13.74 -11.07 -2.76
C GLU A 693 -14.71 -11.26 -3.95
N GLU A 694 -15.90 -10.67 -3.91
CA GLU A 694 -16.85 -10.69 -5.01
C GLU A 694 -16.77 -9.39 -5.82
N LEU A 695 -16.75 -9.51 -7.15
CA LEU A 695 -16.75 -8.37 -8.07
C LEU A 695 -18.19 -7.85 -8.20
N ASP A 696 -18.45 -6.62 -7.74
CA ASP A 696 -19.73 -5.94 -7.94
C ASP A 696 -19.56 -4.73 -8.89
N SER A 697 -20.32 -4.77 -9.98
CA SER A 697 -20.30 -3.78 -11.07
C SER A 697 -21.49 -2.83 -11.04
N TYR A 698 -22.50 -3.07 -10.18
CA TYR A 698 -23.79 -2.37 -10.21
C TYR A 698 -23.70 -0.86 -9.97
N CYS A 699 -22.54 -0.35 -9.55
CA CYS A 699 -22.35 1.06 -9.21
C CYS A 699 -21.12 1.69 -9.88
N ASP A 700 -20.48 0.99 -10.81
CA ASP A 700 -19.32 1.52 -11.51
C ASP A 700 -19.78 2.46 -12.64
N GLN A 701 -19.55 3.77 -12.48
CA GLN A 701 -19.86 4.81 -13.47
C GLN A 701 -18.88 4.82 -14.66
N GLY A 702 -18.44 3.66 -15.16
CA GLY A 702 -17.34 3.55 -16.13
C GLY A 702 -15.96 3.62 -15.50
N MET A 703 -15.84 3.11 -14.27
CA MET A 703 -14.60 2.99 -13.52
C MET A 703 -14.09 1.55 -13.46
N ALA A 704 -14.88 0.53 -13.84
CA ALA A 704 -14.38 -0.85 -13.93
C ALA A 704 -13.21 -0.98 -14.92
N GLY A 705 -13.14 -0.13 -15.94
CA GLY A 705 -11.99 -0.03 -16.85
C GLY A 705 -10.68 0.35 -16.17
N ARG A 706 -10.72 0.93 -14.97
CA ARG A 706 -9.51 1.21 -14.18
C ARG A 706 -8.95 -0.08 -13.58
N SER A 707 -8.04 -0.72 -14.30
CA SER A 707 -7.29 -1.89 -13.82
C SER A 707 -5.83 -1.53 -13.62
N ALA A 708 -5.18 -2.02 -12.57
CA ALA A 708 -3.71 -2.06 -12.52
C ALA A 708 -3.24 -3.50 -12.29
N VAL A 709 -2.30 -3.98 -13.09
CA VAL A 709 -1.79 -5.35 -13.02
C VAL A 709 -0.28 -5.36 -13.09
N ARG A 710 0.31 -6.40 -12.54
CA ARG A 710 1.69 -6.76 -12.89
C ARG A 710 1.70 -7.27 -14.33
N ARG A 711 2.71 -6.86 -15.11
CA ARG A 711 2.85 -7.23 -16.52
C ARG A 711 2.74 -8.75 -16.75
N ALA A 712 3.35 -9.57 -15.89
CA ALA A 712 3.27 -11.02 -16.02
C ALA A 712 1.80 -11.51 -15.95
N ALA A 713 1.02 -11.02 -14.98
CA ALA A 713 -0.38 -11.42 -14.81
C ALA A 713 -1.25 -11.15 -16.05
N PHE A 714 -0.98 -10.07 -16.79
CA PHE A 714 -1.61 -9.80 -18.08
C PHE A 714 -1.34 -10.92 -19.10
N TYR A 715 -0.09 -11.38 -19.21
CA TYR A 715 0.27 -12.46 -20.12
C TYR A 715 -0.23 -13.82 -19.67
N ASP A 716 -0.23 -14.10 -18.36
CA ASP A 716 -0.79 -15.33 -17.78
C ASP A 716 -2.28 -15.49 -18.13
N ALA A 717 -3.05 -14.40 -18.12
CA ALA A 717 -4.45 -14.40 -18.53
C ALA A 717 -4.64 -14.35 -20.07
N GLY A 718 -3.58 -14.13 -20.85
CA GLY A 718 -3.69 -13.90 -22.29
C GLY A 718 -4.35 -12.56 -22.65
N GLY A 719 -4.29 -11.56 -21.76
CA GLY A 719 -4.91 -10.24 -21.93
C GLY A 719 -6.43 -10.22 -21.78
N PHE A 720 -7.05 -9.13 -22.23
CA PHE A 720 -8.51 -8.96 -22.33
C PHE A 720 -9.07 -9.85 -23.46
N ASP A 721 -10.27 -10.42 -23.32
CA ASP A 721 -10.87 -11.31 -24.33
C ASP A 721 -11.23 -10.56 -25.61
N GLU A 722 -10.46 -10.76 -26.68
CA GLU A 722 -10.69 -10.07 -27.95
C GLU A 722 -11.87 -10.61 -28.76
N ALA A 723 -12.51 -11.68 -28.30
CA ALA A 723 -13.77 -12.11 -28.88
C ALA A 723 -14.98 -11.37 -28.30
N MET A 724 -14.80 -10.58 -27.23
CA MET A 724 -15.84 -9.69 -26.72
C MET A 724 -15.93 -8.44 -27.59
N VAL A 725 -17.14 -8.19 -28.09
CA VAL A 725 -17.44 -7.08 -29.01
C VAL A 725 -18.46 -6.13 -28.39
N GLY A 726 -18.58 -4.93 -28.95
CA GLY A 726 -19.48 -3.91 -28.41
C GLY A 726 -18.94 -3.27 -27.14
N TRP A 727 -19.80 -3.16 -26.13
CA TRP A 727 -19.46 -2.60 -24.83
C TRP A 727 -19.87 -3.55 -23.70
N GLY A 728 -19.10 -3.53 -22.61
CA GLY A 728 -19.44 -4.14 -21.33
C GLY A 728 -18.75 -5.48 -21.04
N HIS A 729 -18.45 -5.69 -19.74
CA HIS A 729 -17.95 -6.92 -19.13
C HIS A 729 -16.52 -7.40 -19.49
N ASP A 730 -15.82 -6.76 -20.42
CA ASP A 730 -14.44 -7.11 -20.80
C ASP A 730 -13.44 -6.98 -19.63
N ASP A 731 -13.58 -5.93 -18.82
CA ASP A 731 -12.76 -5.74 -17.62
C ASP A 731 -13.05 -6.78 -16.53
N LEU A 732 -14.33 -7.08 -16.32
CA LEU A 732 -14.78 -8.02 -15.30
C LEU A 732 -14.37 -9.46 -15.63
N ASP A 733 -14.44 -9.84 -16.90
CA ASP A 733 -13.89 -11.11 -17.42
C ASP A 733 -12.39 -11.23 -17.12
N PHE A 734 -11.62 -10.18 -17.41
CA PHE A 734 -10.19 -10.18 -17.13
C PHE A 734 -9.91 -10.36 -15.62
N TYR A 735 -10.65 -9.66 -14.75
CA TYR A 735 -10.51 -9.82 -13.30
C TYR A 735 -10.90 -11.21 -12.79
N ALA A 736 -12.00 -11.76 -13.31
CA ALA A 736 -12.47 -13.10 -12.96
C ALA A 736 -11.44 -14.16 -13.36
N ARG A 737 -10.82 -14.03 -14.54
CA ARG A 737 -9.76 -14.93 -15.01
C ARG A 737 -8.49 -14.81 -14.18
N LEU A 738 -8.07 -13.60 -13.82
CA LEU A 738 -6.93 -13.40 -12.90
C LEU A 738 -7.19 -14.08 -11.55
N LYS A 739 -8.39 -13.92 -10.98
CA LYS A 739 -8.78 -14.61 -9.74
C LYS A 739 -8.76 -16.14 -9.91
N GLY A 740 -9.27 -16.66 -11.03
CA GLY A 740 -9.24 -18.08 -11.36
C GLY A 740 -7.82 -18.65 -11.47
N LEU A 741 -6.85 -17.84 -11.94
CA LEU A 741 -5.42 -18.18 -11.96
C LEU A 741 -4.75 -18.10 -10.58
N GLY A 742 -5.51 -17.70 -9.55
CA GLY A 742 -5.06 -17.60 -8.17
C GLY A 742 -4.41 -16.27 -7.81
N TYR A 743 -4.46 -15.26 -8.70
CA TYR A 743 -3.95 -13.92 -8.40
C TYR A 743 -4.81 -13.21 -7.35
N LYS A 744 -4.16 -12.44 -6.47
CA LYS A 744 -4.82 -11.69 -5.40
C LYS A 744 -5.16 -10.28 -5.86
N GLY A 745 -6.46 -9.97 -5.93
CA GLY A 745 -6.98 -8.65 -6.30
C GLY A 745 -7.29 -7.76 -5.10
N ALA A 746 -7.31 -6.43 -5.31
CA ALA A 746 -7.86 -5.45 -4.38
C ALA A 746 -8.56 -4.30 -5.10
N PRO A 747 -9.50 -3.58 -4.45
CA PRO A 747 -10.05 -2.37 -5.03
C PRO A 747 -8.99 -1.25 -5.07
N ILE A 748 -9.05 -0.42 -6.10
CA ILE A 748 -8.38 0.87 -6.15
C ILE A 748 -9.08 1.80 -5.16
N ASP A 749 -8.29 2.60 -4.43
CA ASP A 749 -8.81 3.56 -3.47
C ASP A 749 -9.75 4.56 -4.16
N GLY A 750 -10.93 4.79 -3.57
CA GLY A 750 -11.97 5.65 -4.15
C GLY A 750 -11.50 7.08 -4.45
N ARG A 751 -10.46 7.59 -3.77
CA ARG A 751 -9.88 8.90 -4.07
C ARG A 751 -9.21 8.99 -5.45
N PHE A 752 -8.91 7.85 -6.09
CA PHE A 752 -8.31 7.76 -7.43
C PHE A 752 -9.30 7.34 -8.52
N LEU A 753 -10.59 7.27 -8.17
CA LEU A 753 -11.65 6.78 -9.04
C LEU A 753 -12.59 7.94 -9.37
N HIS A 754 -12.21 8.72 -10.38
CA HIS A 754 -13.02 9.80 -10.93
C HIS A 754 -13.15 9.64 -12.45
N CYS A 755 -14.38 9.75 -12.95
CA CYS A 755 -14.71 9.71 -14.38
C CYS A 755 -15.54 10.95 -14.75
N ILE A 756 -15.36 11.47 -15.98
CA ILE A 756 -16.22 12.51 -16.53
C ILE A 756 -17.60 11.90 -16.81
N ALA A 757 -18.66 12.49 -16.25
CA ALA A 757 -20.02 11.99 -16.44
C ALA A 757 -20.48 12.09 -17.91
N HIS A 758 -20.98 10.99 -18.46
CA HIS A 758 -21.52 10.90 -19.82
C HIS A 758 -22.49 9.71 -19.96
N GLY A 759 -23.36 9.74 -20.99
CA GLY A 759 -24.41 8.75 -21.20
C GLY A 759 -24.01 7.55 -22.06
N ASP A 760 -24.82 6.50 -22.03
CA ASP A 760 -24.59 5.23 -22.75
C ASP A 760 -24.48 5.37 -24.28
N ALA A 761 -25.14 6.38 -24.87
CA ALA A 761 -25.02 6.66 -26.30
C ALA A 761 -23.58 6.97 -26.73
N GLU A 762 -22.82 7.65 -25.87
CA GLU A 762 -21.41 7.94 -26.10
C GLU A 762 -20.53 6.69 -25.86
N ARG A 763 -20.94 5.77 -24.98
CA ARG A 763 -20.28 4.47 -24.77
C ARG A 763 -20.45 3.54 -25.97
N ALA A 764 -21.65 3.53 -26.57
CA ALA A 764 -21.96 2.74 -27.76
C ALA A 764 -21.33 3.31 -29.04
N ALA A 765 -21.03 4.62 -29.06
CA ALA A 765 -20.49 5.30 -30.23
C ALA A 765 -19.25 4.58 -30.78
N HIS A 766 -19.22 4.39 -32.10
CA HIS A 766 -18.12 3.76 -32.84
C HIS A 766 -17.88 2.26 -32.58
N THR A 767 -18.60 1.59 -31.67
CA THR A 767 -18.50 0.13 -31.46
C THR A 767 -19.15 -0.68 -32.58
N GLY A 768 -20.11 -0.07 -33.30
CA GLY A 768 -20.89 -0.71 -34.37
C GLY A 768 -22.01 -1.63 -33.89
N VAL A 769 -22.46 -1.45 -32.64
CA VAL A 769 -23.57 -2.17 -32.00
C VAL A 769 -24.66 -1.17 -31.57
N GLU A 770 -25.93 -1.51 -31.80
CA GLU A 770 -27.07 -0.66 -31.44
C GLU A 770 -27.56 -0.87 -29.98
N ASP A 771 -27.63 -2.13 -29.51
CA ASP A 771 -28.00 -2.47 -28.14
C ASP A 771 -26.79 -2.99 -27.37
N ILE A 772 -26.19 -2.12 -26.56
CA ILE A 772 -25.03 -2.46 -25.73
C ILE A 772 -25.39 -3.05 -24.37
N GLY A 773 -26.65 -2.91 -23.93
CA GLY A 773 -26.95 -2.95 -22.49
C GLY A 773 -26.36 -1.73 -21.79
N GLY A 774 -27.15 -1.03 -20.99
CA GLY A 774 -26.71 0.18 -20.29
C GLY A 774 -26.10 -0.14 -18.93
N VAL A 775 -25.44 0.85 -18.31
CA VAL A 775 -24.97 0.73 -16.90
C VAL A 775 -26.12 0.34 -15.97
N MET A 776 -27.32 0.86 -16.23
CA MET A 776 -28.53 0.61 -15.43
C MET A 776 -29.34 -0.61 -15.90
N ASN A 777 -28.95 -1.30 -16.98
CA ASN A 777 -29.62 -2.49 -17.48
C ASN A 777 -28.63 -3.49 -18.12
N PRO A 778 -27.75 -4.10 -17.30
CA PRO A 778 -26.68 -4.98 -17.78
C PRO A 778 -27.17 -6.34 -18.30
N ASP A 779 -28.46 -6.66 -18.15
CA ASP A 779 -29.07 -7.93 -18.57
C ASP A 779 -29.58 -7.90 -20.04
N ARG A 780 -29.10 -6.94 -20.85
CA ARG A 780 -29.44 -6.79 -22.27
C ARG A 780 -28.20 -6.51 -23.12
N GLY A 781 -28.37 -6.59 -24.44
CA GLY A 781 -27.33 -6.27 -25.42
C GLY A 781 -26.01 -7.02 -25.23
N THR A 782 -24.92 -6.42 -25.71
CA THR A 782 -23.57 -7.01 -25.62
C THR A 782 -23.07 -7.19 -24.19
N ALA A 783 -23.50 -6.35 -23.23
CA ALA A 783 -23.13 -6.50 -21.83
C ALA A 783 -23.54 -7.88 -21.27
N ARG A 784 -24.76 -8.34 -21.58
CA ARG A 784 -25.23 -9.68 -21.21
C ARG A 784 -24.49 -10.79 -21.95
N GLU A 785 -24.30 -10.65 -23.26
CA GLU A 785 -23.63 -11.66 -24.09
C GLU A 785 -22.17 -11.88 -23.62
N ASN A 786 -21.46 -10.79 -23.31
CA ASN A 786 -20.10 -10.83 -22.79
C ASN A 786 -20.06 -11.44 -21.38
N ARG A 787 -21.04 -11.16 -20.50
CA ARG A 787 -21.18 -11.85 -19.20
C ARG A 787 -21.37 -13.35 -19.35
N GLU A 788 -22.32 -13.78 -20.18
CA GLU A 788 -22.59 -15.21 -20.42
C GLU A 788 -21.38 -15.93 -21.04
N ARG A 789 -20.54 -15.21 -21.79
CA ARG A 789 -19.26 -15.73 -22.30
C ARG A 789 -18.21 -15.87 -21.20
N SER A 790 -18.04 -14.84 -20.37
CA SER A 790 -17.14 -14.86 -19.20
C SER A 790 -17.47 -16.02 -18.26
N ASP A 791 -18.74 -16.15 -17.88
CA ASP A 791 -19.23 -17.20 -16.98
C ASP A 791 -18.90 -18.61 -17.53
N ARG A 792 -19.07 -18.82 -18.84
CA ARG A 792 -18.69 -20.08 -19.50
C ARG A 792 -17.18 -20.30 -19.50
N ASN A 793 -16.39 -19.30 -19.85
CA ASN A 793 -14.93 -19.41 -19.87
C ASN A 793 -14.39 -19.80 -18.49
N VAL A 794 -14.84 -19.10 -17.43
CA VAL A 794 -14.42 -19.36 -16.06
C VAL A 794 -14.89 -20.74 -15.59
N ALA A 795 -16.14 -21.13 -15.84
CA ALA A 795 -16.67 -22.43 -15.45
C ALA A 795 -15.93 -23.60 -16.15
N GLU A 796 -15.50 -23.42 -17.39
CA GLU A 796 -14.72 -24.41 -18.15
C GLU A 796 -13.21 -24.37 -17.83
N GLY A 797 -12.76 -23.49 -16.95
CA GLY A 797 -11.33 -23.33 -16.62
C GLY A 797 -10.50 -22.69 -17.75
N LYS A 798 -11.12 -22.02 -18.72
CA LYS A 798 -10.47 -21.27 -19.80
C LYS A 798 -10.03 -19.89 -19.30
N LEU A 799 -8.95 -19.88 -18.52
CA LEU A 799 -8.46 -18.69 -17.83
C LEU A 799 -7.41 -17.90 -18.64
N THR A 800 -6.78 -18.53 -19.63
CA THR A 800 -5.84 -17.90 -20.57
C THR A 800 -6.48 -17.85 -21.95
N LEU A 801 -6.62 -16.65 -22.54
CA LEU A 801 -7.34 -16.43 -23.81
C LEU A 801 -6.45 -15.94 -24.96
N ASN A 802 -7.07 -15.66 -26.11
CA ASN A 802 -6.47 -15.15 -27.36
C ASN A 802 -5.43 -16.05 -28.06
N ASP A 803 -5.03 -17.19 -27.46
CA ASP A 803 -4.03 -18.12 -28.01
C ASP A 803 -2.74 -17.39 -28.45
N GLY A 804 -2.26 -16.46 -27.63
CA GLY A 804 -1.08 -15.64 -27.93
C GLY A 804 -1.30 -14.52 -28.95
N ASN A 805 -2.47 -14.42 -29.61
CA ASN A 805 -2.84 -13.31 -30.49
C ASN A 805 -3.32 -12.09 -29.70
N VAL A 806 -2.55 -11.68 -28.70
CA VAL A 806 -2.90 -10.56 -27.82
C VAL A 806 -2.54 -9.26 -28.52
N GLY A 807 -3.47 -8.34 -28.76
CA GLY A 807 -3.25 -6.99 -29.29
C GLY A 807 -2.53 -6.97 -30.63
N CYS A 808 -2.81 -7.95 -31.50
CA CYS A 808 -2.04 -8.13 -32.73
C CYS A 808 -2.48 -7.17 -33.83
N GLY A 809 -1.55 -6.37 -34.33
CA GLY A 809 -1.85 -5.37 -35.35
C GLY A 809 -0.62 -4.57 -35.76
N THR A 810 -0.86 -3.50 -36.51
CA THR A 810 0.19 -2.56 -36.91
C THR A 810 0.01 -1.25 -36.14
N VAL A 811 1.10 -0.68 -35.62
CA VAL A 811 1.09 0.66 -35.04
C VAL A 811 2.26 1.49 -35.56
N TYR A 812 2.18 2.80 -35.38
CA TYR A 812 3.23 3.75 -35.69
C TYR A 812 3.62 4.49 -34.42
N GLU A 813 4.91 4.56 -34.13
CA GLU A 813 5.42 5.35 -33.01
C GLU A 813 5.38 6.84 -33.37
N LYS A 814 4.82 7.64 -32.45
CA LYS A 814 4.72 9.09 -32.54
C LYS A 814 4.15 9.50 -33.91
N PHE A 815 4.95 10.22 -34.69
CA PHE A 815 4.62 10.73 -36.02
C PHE A 815 5.45 10.05 -37.12
N GLY A 816 6.09 8.93 -36.81
CA GLY A 816 6.90 8.16 -37.74
C GLY A 816 6.05 7.43 -38.79
N ALA A 817 6.69 7.11 -39.91
CA ALA A 817 6.11 6.34 -41.01
C ALA A 817 6.50 4.85 -40.97
N ALA A 818 7.49 4.47 -40.14
CA ALA A 818 7.91 3.07 -39.99
C ALA A 818 6.87 2.31 -39.15
N PRO A 819 6.28 1.22 -39.67
CA PRO A 819 5.31 0.42 -38.92
C PRO A 819 6.03 -0.46 -37.88
N ILE A 820 5.43 -0.57 -36.70
CA ILE A 820 5.74 -1.55 -35.68
C ILE A 820 4.65 -2.64 -35.78
N THR A 821 5.06 -3.88 -36.04
CA THR A 821 4.14 -5.01 -36.09
C THR A 821 4.10 -5.71 -34.75
N LEU A 822 2.92 -5.71 -34.11
CA LEU A 822 2.66 -6.50 -32.90
C LEU A 822 2.21 -7.90 -33.34
N ALA A 823 3.17 -8.79 -33.53
CA ALA A 823 2.91 -10.18 -33.95
C ALA A 823 2.44 -11.07 -32.79
N LYS A 824 1.99 -12.29 -33.09
CA LYS A 824 1.61 -13.31 -32.09
C LYS A 824 2.73 -13.52 -31.06
N THR A 825 2.38 -13.55 -29.77
CA THR A 825 3.31 -13.86 -28.68
C THR A 825 3.80 -15.30 -28.80
N VAL A 826 5.12 -15.51 -28.80
CA VAL A 826 5.73 -16.83 -28.84
C VAL A 826 5.99 -17.30 -27.41
N PHE A 827 5.53 -18.50 -27.05
CA PHE A 827 5.85 -19.12 -25.75
C PHE A 827 7.05 -20.05 -25.92
N ASN A 828 8.26 -19.51 -25.73
CA ASN A 828 9.51 -20.27 -25.86
C ASN A 828 9.56 -21.42 -24.83
N LYS A 829 10.24 -22.53 -25.15
CA LYS A 829 10.45 -23.56 -24.14
C LYS A 829 11.51 -23.09 -23.14
N ILE A 830 11.16 -23.06 -21.86
CA ILE A 830 12.05 -22.61 -20.78
C ILE A 830 12.43 -23.80 -19.91
N SER A 831 13.71 -23.93 -19.56
CA SER A 831 14.20 -24.90 -18.57
C SER A 831 14.83 -24.19 -17.37
N ILE A 832 14.22 -24.36 -16.20
CA ILE A 832 14.80 -23.90 -14.93
C ILE A 832 15.66 -25.04 -14.37
N CYS A 833 16.97 -24.83 -14.34
CA CYS A 833 17.98 -25.81 -13.97
C CYS A 833 18.37 -25.64 -12.50
N VAL A 834 18.01 -26.61 -11.67
CA VAL A 834 18.30 -26.66 -10.24
C VAL A 834 19.29 -27.79 -9.97
N THR A 835 20.42 -27.46 -9.37
CA THR A 835 21.45 -28.44 -8.98
C THR A 835 21.50 -28.58 -7.47
N SER A 836 21.61 -29.79 -6.96
CA SER A 836 21.60 -30.04 -5.52
C SER A 836 22.54 -31.17 -5.12
N MET A 837 23.24 -30.97 -4.00
CA MET A 837 23.94 -32.04 -3.27
C MET A 837 23.72 -31.82 -1.78
N ASN A 838 22.97 -32.72 -1.14
CA ASN A 838 22.65 -32.66 0.30
C ASN A 838 21.93 -31.38 0.75
N ARG A 839 20.97 -30.90 -0.06
CA ARG A 839 20.16 -29.69 0.21
C ARG A 839 18.64 -29.98 0.25
N LEU A 840 18.23 -31.20 0.60
CA LEU A 840 16.82 -31.58 0.67
C LEU A 840 16.00 -30.63 1.56
N HIS A 841 16.53 -30.19 2.70
CA HIS A 841 15.81 -29.28 3.61
C HIS A 841 15.46 -27.92 2.96
N HIS A 842 16.25 -27.45 1.99
CA HIS A 842 15.92 -26.26 1.19
C HIS A 842 14.97 -26.61 0.04
N LEU A 843 15.27 -27.66 -0.74
CA LEU A 843 14.42 -28.09 -1.86
C LEU A 843 12.99 -28.43 -1.43
N ALA A 844 12.82 -29.03 -0.25
CA ALA A 844 11.51 -29.36 0.29
C ALA A 844 10.63 -28.13 0.52
N GLN A 845 11.24 -26.95 0.69
CA GLN A 845 10.55 -25.67 0.82
C GLN A 845 10.38 -24.98 -0.54
N THR A 846 11.43 -24.96 -1.38
CA THR A 846 11.48 -24.13 -2.59
C THR A 846 10.86 -24.81 -3.81
N LEU A 847 11.13 -26.10 -4.06
CA LEU A 847 10.79 -26.75 -5.32
C LEU A 847 9.28 -26.92 -5.53
N PRO A 848 8.47 -27.37 -4.55
CA PRO A 848 7.02 -27.43 -4.71
C PRO A 848 6.41 -26.06 -5.00
N GLN A 849 6.91 -25.02 -4.32
CA GLN A 849 6.45 -23.64 -4.54
C GLN A 849 6.84 -23.15 -5.94
N ASN A 850 8.07 -23.40 -6.39
CA ASN A 850 8.55 -22.98 -7.72
C ASN A 850 7.74 -23.63 -8.86
N LEU A 851 7.35 -24.90 -8.71
CA LEU A 851 6.47 -25.59 -9.66
C LEU A 851 5.07 -24.98 -9.68
N ALA A 852 4.51 -24.68 -8.50
CA ALA A 852 3.19 -24.06 -8.37
C ALA A 852 3.15 -22.64 -8.92
N ASP A 853 4.17 -21.83 -8.60
CA ASP A 853 4.33 -20.43 -8.99
C ASP A 853 4.39 -20.22 -10.51
N ASN A 854 4.82 -21.24 -11.25
CA ASN A 854 4.96 -21.18 -12.71
C ASN A 854 4.04 -22.17 -13.44
N ARG A 855 3.00 -22.68 -12.76
CA ARG A 855 2.06 -23.65 -13.32
C ARG A 855 1.33 -23.13 -14.57
N SER A 856 1.04 -21.83 -14.62
CA SER A 856 0.33 -21.17 -15.73
C SER A 856 1.13 -21.14 -17.03
N TYR A 857 2.47 -21.14 -16.97
CA TYR A 857 3.28 -21.08 -18.19
C TYR A 857 3.23 -22.42 -18.93
N PRO A 858 2.83 -22.47 -20.21
CA PRO A 858 2.57 -23.74 -20.89
C PRO A 858 3.84 -24.55 -21.17
N ASN A 859 4.93 -23.88 -21.56
CA ASN A 859 6.14 -24.53 -22.10
C ASN A 859 7.32 -24.49 -21.12
N LEU A 860 7.09 -24.83 -19.85
CA LEU A 860 8.12 -24.85 -18.80
C LEU A 860 8.46 -26.28 -18.37
N GLU A 861 9.74 -26.55 -18.21
CA GLU A 861 10.25 -27.66 -17.39
C GLU A 861 11.20 -27.14 -16.30
N ILE A 862 11.19 -27.80 -15.14
CA ILE A 862 12.25 -27.68 -14.13
C ILE A 862 13.14 -28.91 -14.24
N VAL A 863 14.44 -28.72 -14.40
CA VAL A 863 15.45 -29.79 -14.42
C VAL A 863 16.08 -29.83 -13.04
N LEU A 864 15.75 -30.85 -12.23
CA LEU A 864 16.41 -31.09 -10.95
C LEU A 864 17.54 -32.11 -11.14
N LEU A 865 18.78 -31.66 -10.99
CA LEU A 865 19.96 -32.50 -10.96
C LEU A 865 20.36 -32.79 -9.50
N ASP A 866 20.08 -34.02 -9.06
CA ASP A 866 20.64 -34.60 -7.85
C ASP A 866 22.08 -35.03 -8.11
N TYR A 867 23.02 -34.24 -7.61
CA TYR A 867 24.44 -34.41 -7.82
C TYR A 867 25.05 -35.38 -6.78
N ASN A 868 24.48 -36.58 -6.72
CA ASN A 868 24.86 -37.68 -5.81
C ASN A 868 24.60 -37.39 -4.31
N SER A 869 23.40 -36.89 -3.98
CA SER A 869 23.00 -36.62 -2.60
C SER A 869 22.81 -37.91 -1.79
N SER A 870 23.18 -37.85 -0.52
CA SER A 870 23.02 -38.90 0.49
C SER A 870 21.97 -38.59 1.56
N ASP A 871 21.32 -37.42 1.47
CA ASP A 871 20.31 -36.93 2.42
C ASP A 871 18.88 -37.43 2.17
N GLY A 872 18.71 -38.37 1.21
CA GLY A 872 17.40 -38.96 0.88
C GLY A 872 16.63 -38.22 -0.22
N LEU A 873 17.24 -37.26 -0.93
CA LEU A 873 16.59 -36.47 -1.99
C LEU A 873 15.81 -37.31 -3.02
N GLU A 874 16.38 -38.40 -3.55
CA GLU A 874 15.69 -39.26 -4.52
C GLU A 874 14.39 -39.85 -3.96
N GLY A 875 14.43 -40.37 -2.73
CA GLY A 875 13.26 -40.98 -2.07
C GLY A 875 12.18 -39.94 -1.81
N TRP A 876 12.58 -38.75 -1.36
CA TRP A 876 11.66 -37.64 -1.17
C TRP A 876 11.02 -37.17 -2.47
N ALA A 877 11.82 -36.99 -3.54
CA ALA A 877 11.33 -36.55 -4.85
C ALA A 877 10.33 -37.57 -5.43
N ARG A 878 10.61 -38.87 -5.30
CA ARG A 878 9.69 -39.94 -5.71
C ARG A 878 8.35 -39.88 -4.97
N ALA A 879 8.38 -39.58 -3.68
CA ALA A 879 7.18 -39.55 -2.84
C ALA A 879 6.32 -38.28 -3.02
N HIS A 880 6.92 -37.14 -3.37
CA HIS A 880 6.22 -35.84 -3.34
C HIS A 880 6.09 -35.14 -4.70
N LEU A 881 6.85 -35.56 -5.73
CA LEU A 881 6.94 -34.85 -7.01
C LEU A 881 6.55 -35.70 -8.23
N GLY A 882 5.97 -36.89 -8.00
CA GLY A 882 5.57 -37.82 -9.07
C GLY A 882 4.66 -37.18 -10.13
N ASP A 883 3.58 -36.53 -9.70
CA ASP A 883 2.62 -35.87 -10.59
C ASP A 883 3.28 -34.83 -11.52
N TRP A 884 4.27 -34.09 -11.02
CA TRP A 884 4.99 -33.09 -11.82
C TRP A 884 5.94 -33.73 -12.83
N ILE A 885 6.52 -34.89 -12.49
CA ILE A 885 7.37 -35.66 -13.39
C ILE A 885 6.54 -36.30 -14.50
N GLU A 886 5.39 -36.87 -14.16
CA GLU A 886 4.45 -37.45 -15.13
C GLU A 886 3.89 -36.38 -16.08
N ALA A 887 3.60 -35.18 -15.56
CA ALA A 887 3.17 -34.04 -16.37
C ALA A 887 4.30 -33.43 -17.23
N GLY A 888 5.55 -33.91 -17.11
CA GLY A 888 6.71 -33.37 -17.83
C GLY A 888 7.13 -31.96 -17.37
N ARG A 889 6.62 -31.50 -16.23
CA ARG A 889 6.92 -30.18 -15.63
C ARG A 889 8.18 -30.22 -14.78
N LEU A 890 8.54 -31.39 -14.28
CA LEU A 890 9.80 -31.67 -13.59
C LEU A 890 10.52 -32.81 -14.30
N VAL A 891 11.82 -32.67 -14.50
CA VAL A 891 12.69 -33.75 -14.96
C VAL A 891 13.77 -33.95 -13.92
N TYR A 892 13.80 -35.15 -13.33
CA TYR A 892 14.77 -35.50 -12.31
C TYR A 892 15.94 -36.26 -12.93
N PHE A 893 17.15 -35.79 -12.68
CA PHE A 893 18.38 -36.46 -13.04
C PHE A 893 19.22 -36.74 -11.81
N LYS A 894 19.96 -37.86 -11.82
CA LYS A 894 20.88 -38.21 -10.73
C LYS A 894 22.20 -38.73 -11.22
N THR A 895 23.30 -38.18 -10.70
CA THR A 895 24.66 -38.73 -10.82
C THR A 895 24.94 -39.72 -9.69
N THR A 896 25.90 -40.64 -9.90
CA THR A 896 26.30 -41.64 -8.88
C THR A 896 27.80 -41.65 -8.58
N GLU A 897 28.59 -40.85 -9.31
CA GLU A 897 30.05 -40.89 -9.26
C GLU A 897 30.69 -39.74 -8.45
N PRO A 898 30.22 -38.47 -8.55
CA PRO A 898 30.88 -37.38 -7.84
C PRO A 898 30.82 -37.56 -6.32
N ALA A 899 31.98 -37.53 -5.65
CA ALA A 899 32.08 -37.57 -4.19
C ALA A 899 31.85 -36.21 -3.52
N HIS A 900 31.99 -35.12 -4.28
CA HIS A 900 31.93 -33.74 -3.81
C HIS A 900 31.16 -32.86 -4.79
N PHE A 901 30.58 -31.78 -4.29
CA PHE A 901 29.77 -30.87 -5.09
C PHE A 901 30.66 -29.97 -5.94
N LYS A 902 30.70 -30.23 -7.26
CA LYS A 902 31.41 -29.42 -8.25
C LYS A 902 30.39 -28.53 -8.96
N ARG A 903 30.19 -27.29 -8.47
CA ARG A 903 29.09 -26.40 -8.90
C ARG A 903 29.08 -26.12 -10.40
N SER A 904 30.20 -25.67 -10.97
CA SER A 904 30.32 -25.37 -12.41
C SER A 904 29.94 -26.59 -13.25
N HIS A 905 30.47 -27.76 -12.91
CA HIS A 905 30.16 -29.01 -13.61
C HIS A 905 28.69 -29.41 -13.46
N ALA A 906 28.13 -29.35 -12.25
CA ALA A 906 26.72 -29.66 -12.01
C ALA A 906 25.80 -28.73 -12.81
N ARG A 907 26.08 -27.42 -12.84
CA ARG A 907 25.29 -26.44 -13.59
C ARG A 907 25.41 -26.67 -15.11
N ASN A 908 26.62 -26.94 -15.59
CA ASN A 908 26.86 -27.34 -16.97
C ASN A 908 26.06 -28.57 -17.37
N LEU A 909 26.14 -29.63 -16.56
CA LEU A 909 25.43 -30.87 -16.78
C LEU A 909 23.90 -30.66 -16.80
N ALA A 910 23.36 -29.92 -15.83
CA ALA A 910 21.92 -29.62 -15.78
C ALA A 910 21.44 -28.87 -17.04
N ILE A 911 22.19 -27.85 -17.49
CA ILE A 911 21.85 -27.09 -18.70
C ILE A 911 22.01 -27.95 -19.97
N ARG A 912 22.99 -28.84 -20.03
CA ARG A 912 23.15 -29.77 -21.16
C ARG A 912 21.99 -30.76 -21.25
N LEU A 913 21.46 -31.20 -20.11
CA LEU A 913 20.31 -32.10 -20.00
C LEU A 913 18.97 -31.38 -20.25
N ALA A 914 18.93 -30.05 -20.08
CA ALA A 914 17.77 -29.24 -20.37
C ALA A 914 17.40 -29.25 -21.86
N SER A 915 16.09 -29.14 -22.14
CA SER A 915 15.54 -29.18 -23.50
C SER A 915 14.94 -27.85 -23.96
N GLY A 916 14.92 -26.84 -23.11
CA GLY A 916 14.43 -25.50 -23.41
C GLY A 916 15.37 -24.71 -24.33
N ASP A 917 14.78 -23.79 -25.10
CA ASP A 917 15.49 -22.81 -25.91
C ASP A 917 16.13 -21.72 -25.04
N ILE A 918 15.47 -21.43 -23.91
CA ILE A 918 15.95 -20.53 -22.86
C ILE A 918 16.21 -21.37 -21.61
N VAL A 919 17.38 -21.20 -21.02
CA VAL A 919 17.78 -21.89 -19.78
C VAL A 919 17.98 -20.86 -18.68
N CYS A 920 17.59 -21.23 -17.46
CA CYS A 920 17.78 -20.41 -16.26
C CYS A 920 18.39 -21.25 -15.15
N THR A 921 19.46 -20.80 -14.52
CA THR A 921 20.00 -21.45 -13.32
C THR A 921 19.28 -20.95 -12.08
N VAL A 922 18.94 -21.85 -11.15
CA VAL A 922 18.32 -21.51 -9.86
C VAL A 922 18.91 -22.41 -8.78
N ASP A 923 19.40 -21.83 -7.69
CA ASP A 923 19.96 -22.59 -6.58
C ASP A 923 18.85 -23.26 -5.74
N ALA A 924 19.19 -24.31 -4.99
CA ALA A 924 18.24 -25.15 -4.25
C ALA A 924 17.45 -24.39 -3.16
N ASP A 925 17.99 -23.29 -2.66
CA ASP A 925 17.48 -22.40 -1.61
C ASP A 925 16.77 -21.16 -2.17
N ASN A 926 16.57 -21.09 -3.49
CA ASN A 926 16.02 -19.93 -4.17
C ASN A 926 14.55 -20.14 -4.59
N PHE A 927 13.72 -19.12 -4.38
CA PHE A 927 12.35 -19.05 -4.89
C PHE A 927 12.30 -18.31 -6.23
N THR A 928 11.63 -18.88 -7.22
CA THR A 928 11.42 -18.25 -8.54
C THR A 928 10.36 -17.17 -8.48
N GLY A 929 9.34 -17.32 -7.64
CA GLY A 929 8.21 -16.41 -7.53
C GLY A 929 7.18 -16.60 -8.66
N ARG A 930 5.93 -16.24 -8.36
CA ARG A 930 4.79 -16.41 -9.27
C ARG A 930 4.96 -15.64 -10.59
N GLY A 931 4.85 -16.35 -11.72
CA GLY A 931 4.93 -15.78 -13.07
C GLY A 931 6.34 -15.53 -13.60
N PHE A 932 7.38 -16.07 -12.96
CA PHE A 932 8.78 -15.90 -13.38
C PHE A 932 9.03 -16.37 -14.82
N ALA A 933 8.48 -17.52 -15.22
CA ALA A 933 8.63 -18.04 -16.57
C ALA A 933 7.99 -17.12 -17.63
N HIS A 934 6.83 -16.53 -17.35
CA HIS A 934 6.22 -15.52 -18.21
C HIS A 934 7.08 -14.26 -18.31
N TYR A 935 7.65 -13.80 -17.20
CA TYR A 935 8.61 -12.69 -17.19
C TYR A 935 9.81 -12.96 -18.09
N VAL A 936 10.46 -14.13 -17.94
CA VAL A 936 11.60 -14.50 -18.79
C VAL A 936 11.20 -14.55 -20.26
N ASN A 937 10.09 -15.22 -20.60
CA ASN A 937 9.61 -15.31 -21.99
C ASN A 937 9.34 -13.94 -22.61
N GLU A 938 8.71 -13.03 -21.87
CA GLU A 938 8.42 -11.66 -22.32
C GLU A 938 9.71 -10.92 -22.68
N ARG A 939 10.73 -10.98 -21.80
CA ARG A 939 12.01 -10.30 -22.03
C ARG A 939 12.70 -10.79 -23.30
N PHE A 940 12.74 -12.11 -23.51
CA PHE A 940 13.36 -12.71 -24.70
C PHE A 940 12.54 -12.55 -26.00
N ASN A 941 11.24 -12.29 -25.90
CA ASN A 941 10.41 -11.91 -27.05
C ASN A 941 10.57 -10.43 -27.42
N ARG A 942 10.78 -9.58 -26.41
CA ARG A 942 10.88 -8.13 -26.59
C ARG A 942 12.26 -7.70 -27.08
N TYR A 943 13.32 -8.28 -26.52
CA TYR A 943 14.69 -7.92 -26.80
C TYR A 943 15.42 -9.06 -27.50
N SER A 944 16.04 -8.76 -28.64
CA SER A 944 16.95 -9.67 -29.33
C SER A 944 18.36 -9.50 -28.77
N GLY A 945 19.07 -10.61 -28.57
CA GLY A 945 20.48 -10.57 -28.14
C GLY A 945 20.65 -10.09 -26.70
N ILE A 946 19.91 -10.65 -25.76
CA ILE A 946 20.06 -10.36 -24.32
C ILE A 946 20.40 -11.61 -23.53
N TYR A 947 20.91 -11.40 -22.32
CA TYR A 947 20.84 -12.37 -21.24
C TYR A 947 20.36 -11.67 -19.96
N LEU A 948 19.64 -12.39 -19.09
CA LEU A 948 19.13 -11.85 -17.83
C LEU A 948 20.04 -12.27 -16.68
N ARG A 949 20.39 -11.35 -15.79
CA ARG A 949 21.12 -11.64 -14.56
C ARG A 949 20.65 -10.75 -13.39
N PRO A 950 20.97 -11.10 -12.14
CA PRO A 950 20.85 -10.17 -11.02
C PRO A 950 21.90 -9.06 -11.15
N ASP A 951 21.65 -7.95 -10.48
CA ASP A 951 22.63 -6.87 -10.35
C ASP A 951 23.76 -7.29 -9.39
N PHE A 952 24.99 -7.40 -9.93
CA PHE A 952 26.17 -7.80 -9.18
C PHE A 952 26.86 -6.61 -8.51
N ASP A 953 26.73 -5.42 -9.11
CA ASP A 953 27.45 -4.22 -8.71
C ASP A 953 26.72 -3.50 -7.56
N GLY A 954 25.46 -3.87 -7.33
CA GLY A 954 24.65 -3.35 -6.23
C GLY A 954 24.18 -1.92 -6.48
N THR A 955 24.23 -1.46 -7.72
CA THR A 955 23.72 -0.16 -8.17
C THR A 955 22.19 -0.07 -8.03
N HIS A 956 21.50 -1.20 -8.01
CA HIS A 956 20.05 -1.32 -7.90
C HIS A 956 19.62 -2.22 -6.74
N ILE A 957 20.17 -3.44 -6.62
CA ILE A 957 19.87 -4.36 -5.50
C ILE A 957 21.06 -5.32 -5.31
N ARG A 958 21.77 -5.25 -4.16
CA ARG A 958 22.86 -6.17 -3.85
C ARG A 958 22.36 -7.43 -3.11
N LEU A 959 22.08 -8.52 -3.82
CA LEU A 959 21.65 -9.80 -3.24
C LEU A 959 22.67 -10.92 -3.48
N ARG A 960 23.61 -11.09 -2.54
CA ARG A 960 24.71 -12.06 -2.61
C ARG A 960 24.25 -13.50 -2.92
N ASP A 961 23.04 -13.88 -2.52
CA ASP A 961 22.52 -15.27 -2.59
C ASP A 961 21.51 -15.51 -3.71
N ALA A 962 21.33 -14.51 -4.57
CA ALA A 962 20.54 -14.63 -5.80
C ALA A 962 21.41 -14.59 -7.06
N PHE A 963 22.74 -14.38 -6.93
CA PHE A 963 23.67 -14.16 -8.05
C PHE A 963 23.66 -15.27 -9.11
N GLY A 964 23.42 -16.51 -8.68
CA GLY A 964 23.34 -17.67 -9.57
C GLY A 964 22.13 -17.69 -10.50
N ARG A 965 21.22 -16.71 -10.47
CA ARG A 965 20.00 -16.68 -11.28
C ARG A 965 20.21 -16.03 -12.66
N ILE A 966 20.82 -16.76 -13.58
CA ILE A 966 21.15 -16.25 -14.92
C ILE A 966 20.22 -16.93 -15.95
N CYS A 967 19.53 -16.14 -16.78
CA CYS A 967 18.72 -16.66 -17.89
C CYS A 967 19.39 -16.32 -19.22
N MET A 968 19.52 -17.30 -20.11
CA MET A 968 20.17 -17.11 -21.40
C MET A 968 19.61 -18.08 -22.44
N ARG A 969 19.84 -17.81 -23.72
CA ARG A 969 19.58 -18.81 -24.76
C ARG A 969 20.56 -19.96 -24.59
N ARG A 970 20.07 -21.19 -24.72
CA ARG A 970 20.90 -22.39 -24.61
C ARG A 970 22.06 -22.36 -25.61
N ASP A 971 21.82 -21.89 -26.83
CA ASP A 971 22.85 -21.79 -27.87
C ASP A 971 23.99 -20.83 -27.47
N ASP A 972 23.69 -19.72 -26.79
CA ASP A 972 24.70 -18.77 -26.36
C ASP A 972 25.55 -19.33 -25.21
N PHE A 973 24.94 -20.09 -24.30
CA PHE A 973 25.66 -20.86 -23.27
C PHE A 973 26.61 -21.89 -23.87
N LEU A 974 26.16 -22.63 -24.90
CA LEU A 974 26.99 -23.63 -25.58
C LEU A 974 28.17 -22.98 -26.32
N LYS A 975 27.99 -21.80 -26.93
CA LYS A 975 29.06 -21.07 -27.63
C LYS A 975 30.22 -20.68 -26.71
N VAL A 976 29.93 -20.33 -25.46
CA VAL A 976 30.96 -19.97 -24.46
C VAL A 976 31.49 -21.17 -23.67
N GLU A 977 31.09 -22.39 -24.04
CA GLU A 977 31.41 -23.65 -23.35
C GLU A 977 30.95 -23.72 -21.89
N GLY A 978 29.87 -23.01 -21.54
CA GLY A 978 29.28 -23.03 -20.21
C GLY A 978 30.15 -22.41 -19.10
N TYR A 979 29.92 -22.81 -17.85
CA TYR A 979 30.71 -22.42 -16.67
C TYR A 979 32.12 -23.02 -16.71
N ASP A 980 33.13 -22.28 -16.25
CA ASP A 980 34.51 -22.78 -16.14
C ASP A 980 34.60 -23.87 -15.05
N GLU A 981 34.78 -25.12 -15.46
CA GLU A 981 34.86 -26.27 -14.54
C GLU A 981 36.19 -26.36 -13.80
N ARG A 982 37.14 -25.51 -14.15
CA ARG A 982 38.43 -25.38 -13.47
C ARG A 982 38.31 -24.44 -12.26
N LEU A 983 37.22 -23.69 -12.12
CA LEU A 983 36.89 -22.98 -10.89
C LEU A 983 36.47 -24.02 -9.83
N VAL A 984 37.03 -23.89 -8.63
CA VAL A 984 36.87 -24.89 -7.56
C VAL A 984 36.12 -24.25 -6.40
N GLU A 985 35.28 -25.03 -5.71
CA GLU A 985 34.50 -24.61 -4.54
C GLU A 985 33.37 -23.59 -4.84
N TYR A 986 33.47 -22.38 -4.30
CA TYR A 986 32.46 -21.33 -4.35
C TYR A 986 33.12 -20.01 -4.75
N GLY A 987 32.54 -19.30 -5.69
CA GLY A 987 32.84 -17.90 -6.01
C GLY A 987 33.36 -17.70 -7.42
N TYR A 988 32.99 -16.57 -8.02
CA TYR A 988 33.33 -16.11 -9.37
C TYR A 988 32.78 -16.94 -10.54
N GLU A 989 32.11 -18.08 -10.33
CA GLU A 989 31.59 -18.91 -11.43
C GLU A 989 30.55 -18.17 -12.28
N ASP A 990 29.61 -17.48 -11.61
CA ASP A 990 28.57 -16.68 -12.24
C ASP A 990 29.12 -15.40 -12.89
N VAL A 991 30.05 -14.73 -12.22
CA VAL A 991 30.73 -13.52 -12.74
C VAL A 991 31.55 -13.84 -13.99
N ASP A 992 32.28 -14.95 -13.96
CA ASP A 992 33.07 -15.43 -15.08
C ASP A 992 32.21 -15.79 -16.29
N LEU A 993 31.09 -16.49 -16.08
CA LEU A 993 30.16 -16.80 -17.17
C LEU A 993 29.58 -15.53 -17.80
N CYS A 994 29.08 -14.59 -17.00
CA CYS A 994 28.52 -13.32 -17.48
C CYS A 994 29.56 -12.52 -18.28
N ALA A 995 30.78 -12.37 -17.77
CA ALA A 995 31.84 -11.65 -18.48
C ALA A 995 32.22 -12.31 -19.82
N ARG A 996 32.08 -13.63 -19.95
CA ARG A 996 32.29 -14.34 -21.21
C ARG A 996 31.09 -14.21 -22.16
N LEU A 997 29.86 -14.21 -21.65
CA LEU A 997 28.65 -13.92 -22.44
C LEU A 997 28.69 -12.50 -23.03
N GLU A 998 29.23 -11.52 -22.29
CA GLU A 998 29.40 -10.14 -22.75
C GLU A 998 30.42 -9.97 -23.89
N LYS A 999 31.22 -11.01 -24.18
CA LYS A 999 32.07 -11.05 -25.38
C LYS A 999 31.30 -11.44 -26.65
N LEU A 1000 30.08 -11.94 -26.51
CA LEU A 1000 29.12 -12.12 -27.61
C LEU A 1000 28.38 -10.79 -27.86
N PRO A 1001 27.67 -10.60 -29.00
CA PRO A 1001 26.80 -9.44 -29.22
C PRO A 1001 25.52 -9.54 -28.37
N LEU A 1002 25.69 -9.64 -27.05
CA LEU A 1002 24.64 -9.75 -26.05
C LEU A 1002 24.68 -8.57 -25.09
N GLU A 1003 23.52 -8.03 -24.77
CA GLU A 1003 23.36 -7.01 -23.73
C GLU A 1003 22.90 -7.65 -22.41
N ALA A 1004 23.55 -7.30 -21.31
CA ALA A 1004 23.14 -7.70 -19.98
C ALA A 1004 21.87 -6.95 -19.59
N THR A 1005 20.81 -7.66 -19.21
CA THR A 1005 19.57 -7.09 -18.68
C THR A 1005 19.33 -7.59 -17.26
N PHE A 1006 18.82 -6.72 -16.38
CA PHE A 1006 18.63 -7.09 -14.96
C PHE A 1006 17.27 -7.73 -14.68
N ILE A 1007 17.25 -8.66 -13.71
CA ILE A 1007 16.03 -9.13 -13.06
C ILE A 1007 15.60 -8.06 -12.07
N GLU A 1008 14.52 -7.36 -12.43
CA GLU A 1008 14.10 -6.11 -11.80
C GLU A 1008 13.10 -6.29 -10.64
N ASP A 1009 12.36 -7.40 -10.64
CA ASP A 1009 11.34 -7.73 -9.64
C ASP A 1009 11.96 -8.58 -8.51
N ASP A 1010 12.00 -8.02 -7.30
CA ASP A 1010 12.60 -8.62 -6.11
C ASP A 1010 11.93 -9.93 -5.68
N ARG A 1011 10.66 -10.15 -6.05
CA ARG A 1011 9.95 -11.41 -5.78
C ARG A 1011 10.60 -12.59 -6.50
N PHE A 1012 11.27 -12.32 -7.63
CA PHE A 1012 12.03 -13.31 -8.37
C PHE A 1012 13.44 -13.52 -7.81
N LEU A 1013 13.85 -12.78 -6.79
CA LEU A 1013 15.19 -12.84 -6.19
C LEU A 1013 15.20 -13.35 -4.73
N ARG A 1014 14.06 -13.86 -4.25
CA ARG A 1014 13.92 -14.39 -2.88
C ARG A 1014 14.71 -15.69 -2.69
N TYR A 1015 15.29 -15.85 -1.51
CA TYR A 1015 16.10 -17.01 -1.12
C TYR A 1015 16.00 -17.29 0.39
N ILE A 1016 16.42 -18.48 0.81
CA ILE A 1016 16.56 -18.88 2.21
C ILE A 1016 17.98 -18.53 2.68
N SER A 1017 18.09 -17.63 3.66
CA SER A 1017 19.40 -17.23 4.21
C SER A 1017 20.07 -18.40 4.94
N HIS A 1018 21.37 -18.58 4.74
CA HIS A 1018 22.15 -19.64 5.38
C HIS A 1018 23.62 -19.27 5.60
N SER A 1019 24.30 -20.06 6.44
CA SER A 1019 25.71 -19.84 6.82
C SER A 1019 26.69 -20.16 5.69
N ASN A 1020 27.93 -19.67 5.82
CA ASN A 1020 29.03 -20.05 4.92
C ASN A 1020 29.44 -21.52 5.08
N ILE A 1021 29.23 -22.13 6.27
CA ILE A 1021 29.48 -23.56 6.48
C ILE A 1021 28.68 -24.38 5.48
N GLU A 1022 27.40 -24.06 5.32
CA GLU A 1022 26.56 -24.74 4.35
C GLU A 1022 26.96 -24.47 2.90
N ARG A 1023 27.53 -23.28 2.59
CA ARG A 1023 28.05 -23.02 1.24
C ARG A 1023 29.08 -24.06 0.88
N VAL A 1024 30.15 -24.15 1.65
CA VAL A 1024 31.35 -24.92 1.26
C VAL A 1024 31.38 -26.35 1.83
N GLY A 1025 30.45 -26.73 2.71
CA GLY A 1025 30.49 -28.00 3.43
C GLY A 1025 30.50 -29.27 2.57
N ASN A 1026 29.84 -29.27 1.41
CA ASN A 1026 29.86 -30.41 0.47
C ASN A 1026 30.90 -30.26 -0.66
N GLY A 1027 31.69 -29.19 -0.64
CA GLY A 1027 32.70 -28.94 -1.66
C GLY A 1027 33.97 -29.78 -1.47
N PRO A 1028 34.86 -29.79 -2.48
CA PRO A 1028 36.01 -30.70 -2.53
C PRO A 1028 37.05 -30.48 -1.42
N ILE A 1029 37.07 -29.36 -0.71
CA ILE A 1029 38.05 -29.12 0.36
C ILE A 1029 37.45 -29.55 1.70
N LEU A 1030 36.37 -28.90 2.14
CA LEU A 1030 35.84 -29.09 3.49
C LEU A 1030 35.27 -30.48 3.75
N SER A 1031 34.61 -31.09 2.75
CA SER A 1031 34.07 -32.44 2.90
C SER A 1031 35.15 -33.51 3.05
N GLN A 1032 36.41 -33.18 2.72
CA GLN A 1032 37.56 -34.07 2.84
C GLN A 1032 38.40 -33.82 4.10
N VAL A 1033 38.09 -32.81 4.91
CA VAL A 1033 38.88 -32.51 6.11
C VAL A 1033 38.80 -33.68 7.10
N ALA A 1034 39.96 -34.27 7.39
CA ALA A 1034 40.16 -35.28 8.41
C ALA A 1034 40.45 -34.63 9.77
N GLU A 1035 41.35 -33.64 9.78
CA GLU A 1035 41.72 -32.89 10.98
C GLU A 1035 42.05 -31.44 10.58
N LEU A 1036 41.59 -30.48 11.39
CA LEU A 1036 41.91 -29.06 11.26
C LEU A 1036 42.82 -28.65 12.40
N LEU A 1037 43.99 -28.11 12.07
CA LEU A 1037 44.92 -27.57 13.03
C LEU A 1037 45.01 -26.05 12.90
N ARG A 1038 44.98 -25.34 14.03
CA ARG A 1038 45.01 -23.88 14.12
C ARG A 1038 46.10 -23.43 15.07
N GLY A 1039 46.82 -22.36 14.75
CA GLY A 1039 47.90 -21.86 15.60
C GLY A 1039 48.29 -20.43 15.28
N LYS A 1040 49.04 -19.80 16.18
CA LYS A 1040 49.54 -18.44 16.01
C LYS A 1040 50.93 -18.29 16.60
N GLU A 1041 51.80 -17.55 15.93
CA GLU A 1041 53.10 -17.13 16.48
C GLU A 1041 52.97 -15.74 17.13
N ARG A 1042 53.63 -15.52 18.28
CA ARG A 1042 53.36 -14.38 19.19
C ARG A 1042 53.46 -13.00 18.53
N ASP A 1043 54.29 -12.88 17.50
CA ASP A 1043 54.60 -11.63 16.80
C ASP A 1043 53.92 -11.54 15.40
N GLN A 1044 53.11 -12.54 15.02
CA GLN A 1044 52.41 -12.58 13.74
C GLN A 1044 50.97 -12.07 13.87
N LYS A 1045 50.52 -11.29 12.88
CA LYS A 1045 49.16 -10.73 12.86
C LYS A 1045 48.13 -11.82 12.55
N ASP A 1046 48.43 -12.66 11.57
CA ASP A 1046 47.53 -13.69 11.03
C ASP A 1046 47.77 -15.06 11.69
N GLU A 1047 46.71 -15.86 11.77
CA GLU A 1047 46.79 -17.24 12.26
C GLU A 1047 47.19 -18.22 11.14
N SER A 1048 47.72 -19.36 11.52
CA SER A 1048 48.01 -20.50 10.64
C SER A 1048 46.88 -21.53 10.76
N LEU A 1049 46.37 -21.97 9.62
CA LEU A 1049 45.38 -23.04 9.51
C LEU A 1049 45.91 -24.14 8.60
N LEU A 1050 45.98 -25.36 9.12
CA LEU A 1050 46.40 -26.54 8.38
C LEU A 1050 45.24 -27.53 8.32
N TYR A 1051 44.73 -27.72 7.10
CA TYR A 1051 43.70 -28.68 6.77
C TYR A 1051 44.38 -29.97 6.31
N LEU A 1052 44.20 -31.05 7.05
CA LEU A 1052 44.63 -32.39 6.65
C LEU A 1052 43.45 -33.09 5.98
N LEU A 1053 43.60 -33.46 4.71
CA LEU A 1053 42.53 -34.06 3.92
C LEU A 1053 42.64 -35.58 3.90
N ARG A 1054 41.50 -36.27 3.75
CA ARG A 1054 41.39 -37.74 3.78
C ARG A 1054 42.09 -38.44 2.61
N ASP A 1055 42.38 -37.74 1.53
CA ASP A 1055 43.15 -38.23 0.39
C ASP A 1055 44.68 -38.14 0.63
N ASN A 1056 45.10 -37.86 1.86
CA ASN A 1056 46.48 -37.59 2.28
C ASN A 1056 47.07 -36.30 1.72
N SER A 1057 46.28 -35.39 1.14
CA SER A 1057 46.75 -34.04 0.81
C SER A 1057 46.54 -33.06 1.97
N PHE A 1058 47.31 -31.97 2.02
CA PHE A 1058 47.10 -30.89 3.00
C PHE A 1058 46.95 -29.54 2.32
N LEU A 1059 46.23 -28.62 2.96
CA LEU A 1059 46.15 -27.22 2.60
C LEU A 1059 46.54 -26.36 3.81
N TRP A 1060 47.49 -25.45 3.62
CA TRP A 1060 47.97 -24.53 4.64
C TRP A 1060 47.65 -23.09 4.27
N LEU A 1061 46.81 -22.44 5.08
CA LEU A 1061 46.36 -21.05 4.91
C LEU A 1061 46.85 -20.15 6.06
N GLY A 1062 46.99 -18.85 5.77
CA GLY A 1062 47.48 -17.85 6.73
C GLY A 1062 49.00 -17.86 6.90
N PHE A 1063 49.50 -17.60 8.12
CA PHE A 1063 50.94 -17.55 8.38
C PHE A 1063 51.59 -18.92 8.12
N ARG A 1064 52.71 -18.96 7.40
CA ARG A 1064 53.43 -20.17 7.00
C ARG A 1064 54.88 -20.10 7.46
N VAL A 1065 55.46 -21.26 7.73
CA VAL A 1065 56.91 -21.37 7.96
C VAL A 1065 57.64 -21.22 6.64
N ASP A 1066 58.76 -20.49 6.66
CA ASP A 1066 59.58 -20.23 5.48
C ASP A 1066 59.97 -21.53 4.76
N GLY A 1067 59.76 -21.56 3.45
CA GLY A 1067 60.04 -22.72 2.59
C GLY A 1067 58.92 -23.76 2.51
N LEU A 1068 57.81 -23.61 3.24
CA LEU A 1068 56.64 -24.49 3.12
C LEU A 1068 55.66 -23.98 2.04
N SER A 1069 55.35 -24.83 1.07
CA SER A 1069 54.29 -24.54 0.09
C SER A 1069 52.89 -24.63 0.74
N MET A 1070 51.87 -24.06 0.08
CA MET A 1070 50.49 -24.10 0.59
C MET A 1070 49.86 -25.50 0.52
N GLN A 1071 50.37 -26.39 -0.32
CA GLN A 1071 49.74 -27.68 -0.60
C GLN A 1071 50.77 -28.79 -0.78
N GLY A 1072 50.40 -30.01 -0.42
CA GLY A 1072 51.27 -31.16 -0.55
C GLY A 1072 50.63 -32.41 0.00
N GLN A 1073 51.44 -33.41 0.32
CA GLN A 1073 51.02 -34.68 0.90
C GLN A 1073 51.36 -34.75 2.39
N TRP A 1074 50.55 -35.42 3.19
CA TRP A 1074 50.80 -35.67 4.60
C TRP A 1074 50.70 -37.16 4.94
N THR A 1075 51.47 -37.57 5.95
CA THR A 1075 51.38 -38.90 6.56
C THR A 1075 51.54 -38.78 8.06
N GLN A 1076 50.94 -39.70 8.82
CA GLN A 1076 51.11 -39.78 10.26
C GLN A 1076 51.77 -41.11 10.65
N GLN A 1077 52.84 -41.04 11.43
CA GLN A 1077 53.55 -42.22 11.96
C GLN A 1077 54.01 -41.92 13.39
N ASP A 1078 53.72 -42.81 14.34
CA ASP A 1078 54.14 -42.71 15.75
C ASP A 1078 53.80 -41.37 16.45
N GLY A 1079 52.70 -40.73 16.07
CA GLY A 1079 52.27 -39.44 16.62
C GLY A 1079 52.98 -38.21 16.04
N GLN A 1080 53.84 -38.40 15.03
CA GLN A 1080 54.40 -37.32 14.21
C GLN A 1080 53.62 -37.16 12.91
N LEU A 1081 53.27 -35.91 12.57
CA LEU A 1081 52.76 -35.57 11.23
C LEU A 1081 53.94 -35.15 10.36
N ARG A 1082 54.01 -35.71 9.15
CA ARG A 1082 55.02 -35.37 8.15
C ARG A 1082 54.34 -34.75 6.93
N LEU A 1083 54.70 -33.51 6.59
CA LEU A 1083 54.22 -32.80 5.39
C LEU A 1083 55.27 -32.82 4.28
N VAL A 1084 54.87 -33.08 3.03
CA VAL A 1084 55.73 -33.12 1.84
C VAL A 1084 55.14 -32.20 0.77
N CYS A 1085 55.82 -31.10 0.46
CA CYS A 1085 55.34 -30.09 -0.50
C CYS A 1085 55.46 -30.55 -1.97
N GLU A 1086 54.52 -30.11 -2.81
CA GLU A 1086 54.65 -30.26 -4.26
C GLU A 1086 55.65 -29.21 -4.79
N GLN A 1087 56.72 -29.68 -5.44
CA GLN A 1087 57.82 -28.94 -6.11
C GLN A 1087 59.11 -28.71 -5.30
N GLY A 1088 60.10 -29.58 -5.55
CA GLY A 1088 61.53 -29.23 -5.63
C GLY A 1088 62.30 -28.91 -4.34
N VAL A 1089 61.63 -28.61 -3.23
CA VAL A 1089 62.27 -28.43 -1.91
C VAL A 1089 61.62 -29.41 -0.94
N THR A 1090 62.38 -30.42 -0.53
CA THR A 1090 61.97 -31.41 0.47
C THR A 1090 62.00 -30.78 1.86
N ALA A 1091 61.14 -29.79 2.12
CA ALA A 1091 60.86 -29.37 3.49
C ALA A 1091 59.90 -30.39 4.09
N SER A 1092 60.43 -31.45 4.71
CA SER A 1092 59.62 -32.34 5.55
C SER A 1092 59.39 -31.67 6.89
N LEU A 1093 58.18 -31.20 7.13
CA LEU A 1093 57.79 -30.65 8.43
C LEU A 1093 57.41 -31.82 9.34
N GLU A 1094 58.28 -32.16 10.30
CA GLU A 1094 57.95 -33.10 11.38
C GLU A 1094 57.23 -32.29 12.47
N ILE A 1095 55.99 -32.63 12.75
CA ILE A 1095 55.21 -32.00 13.80
C ILE A 1095 55.09 -32.98 14.97
N GLU A 1096 55.74 -32.67 16.09
CA GLU A 1096 55.69 -33.49 17.29
C GLU A 1096 54.49 -33.14 18.16
N LYS A 1097 53.74 -34.16 18.58
CA LYS A 1097 52.62 -34.00 19.51
C LYS A 1097 53.14 -33.94 20.95
N SER A 1098 53.07 -32.77 21.57
CA SER A 1098 53.43 -32.54 22.97
C SER A 1098 52.28 -31.84 23.70
N GLY A 1099 51.73 -32.50 24.73
CA GLY A 1099 50.68 -31.93 25.59
C GLY A 1099 49.38 -31.53 24.86
N GLY A 1100 49.01 -32.24 23.79
CA GLY A 1100 47.82 -31.91 22.98
C GLY A 1100 48.03 -30.84 21.91
N SER A 1101 49.25 -30.30 21.79
CA SER A 1101 49.64 -29.35 20.75
C SER A 1101 50.72 -29.93 19.83
N TYR A 1102 50.82 -29.34 18.65
CA TYR A 1102 51.66 -29.73 17.53
C TYR A 1102 52.74 -28.66 17.33
N THR A 1103 54.01 -29.01 17.51
CA THR A 1103 55.16 -28.10 17.33
C THR A 1103 56.04 -28.53 16.17
N ILE A 1104 56.59 -27.56 15.45
CA ILE A 1104 57.42 -27.80 14.28
C ILE A 1104 58.84 -28.20 14.72
N ALA A 1105 59.23 -29.44 14.44
CA ALA A 1105 60.55 -29.95 14.76
C ALA A 1105 61.63 -29.32 13.87
N LYS A 1106 62.81 -29.06 14.45
CA LYS A 1106 64.01 -28.58 13.74
C LYS A 1106 63.80 -27.26 12.96
N SER A 1107 62.86 -26.40 13.37
CA SER A 1107 62.60 -25.06 12.81
C SER A 1107 62.87 -23.96 13.85
N ALA A 1108 63.20 -22.76 13.38
CA ALA A 1108 63.29 -21.56 14.22
C ALA A 1108 61.91 -20.98 14.59
N SER A 1109 60.83 -21.41 13.91
CA SER A 1109 59.47 -20.94 14.18
C SER A 1109 58.96 -21.46 15.52
N LYS A 1110 58.33 -20.57 16.30
CA LYS A 1110 57.65 -20.88 17.56
C LYS A 1110 56.17 -21.19 17.36
N LEU A 1111 55.72 -21.42 16.12
CA LEU A 1111 54.34 -21.74 15.82
C LEU A 1111 53.89 -23.01 16.54
N ARG A 1112 52.79 -22.90 17.29
CA ARG A 1112 52.09 -24.01 17.94
C ARG A 1112 50.73 -24.19 17.29
N LEU A 1113 50.52 -25.35 16.69
CA LEU A 1113 49.24 -25.76 16.12
C LEU A 1113 48.46 -26.61 17.13
N GLN A 1114 47.14 -26.49 17.14
CA GLN A 1114 46.25 -27.27 17.99
C GLN A 1114 45.03 -27.70 17.19
N PRO A 1115 44.44 -28.88 17.46
CA PRO A 1115 43.16 -29.25 16.89
C PRO A 1115 42.12 -28.16 17.12
N SER A 1116 41.38 -27.81 16.08
CA SER A 1116 40.32 -26.80 16.16
C SER A 1116 39.00 -27.38 15.68
N ASN A 1117 37.94 -27.12 16.45
CA ASN A 1117 36.56 -27.43 16.08
C ASN A 1117 35.80 -26.17 15.64
N ASP A 1118 36.50 -25.06 15.39
CA ASP A 1118 35.91 -23.80 14.93
C ASP A 1118 35.63 -23.87 13.42
N ILE A 1119 34.56 -24.59 13.09
CA ILE A 1119 34.15 -24.87 11.70
C ILE A 1119 33.73 -23.59 10.99
N GLU A 1120 33.15 -22.63 11.70
CA GLU A 1120 32.70 -21.37 11.12
C GLU A 1120 33.87 -20.49 10.68
N PHE A 1121 34.84 -20.26 11.57
CA PHE A 1121 36.04 -19.50 11.25
C PHE A 1121 36.82 -20.15 10.09
N SER A 1122 37.02 -21.47 10.16
CA SER A 1122 37.74 -22.20 9.11
C SER A 1122 37.03 -22.18 7.75
N SER A 1123 35.70 -22.33 7.74
CA SER A 1123 34.90 -22.20 6.53
C SER A 1123 35.03 -20.81 5.90
N ASN A 1124 35.05 -19.75 6.71
CA ASN A 1124 35.25 -18.38 6.23
C ASN A 1124 36.63 -18.19 5.59
N VAL A 1125 37.71 -18.70 6.21
CA VAL A 1125 39.06 -18.57 5.66
C VAL A 1125 39.24 -19.39 4.37
N ILE A 1126 38.69 -20.60 4.31
CA ILE A 1126 38.68 -21.38 3.05
C ILE A 1126 37.92 -20.61 1.97
N LEU A 1127 36.75 -20.06 2.29
CA LEU A 1127 35.93 -19.32 1.36
C LEU A 1127 36.69 -18.12 0.77
N GLU A 1128 37.37 -17.33 1.61
CA GLU A 1128 38.21 -16.22 1.15
C GLU A 1128 39.35 -16.69 0.24
N HIS A 1129 40.04 -17.78 0.59
CA HIS A 1129 41.11 -18.33 -0.23
C HIS A 1129 40.63 -18.81 -1.61
N VAL A 1130 39.53 -19.55 -1.67
CA VAL A 1130 39.01 -20.07 -2.94
C VAL A 1130 38.46 -18.96 -3.81
N ILE A 1131 37.83 -17.93 -3.22
CA ILE A 1131 37.37 -16.73 -3.94
C ILE A 1131 38.56 -16.03 -4.59
N GLN A 1132 39.65 -15.79 -3.85
CA GLN A 1132 40.87 -15.16 -4.40
C GLN A 1132 41.48 -15.99 -5.54
N ARG A 1133 41.53 -17.32 -5.37
CA ARG A 1133 42.04 -18.23 -6.42
C ARG A 1133 41.17 -18.19 -7.67
N ASN A 1134 39.84 -18.20 -7.50
CA ASN A 1134 38.89 -18.15 -8.60
C ASN A 1134 38.89 -16.79 -9.30
N GLU A 1135 39.08 -15.69 -8.55
CA GLU A 1135 39.28 -14.34 -9.08
C GLU A 1135 40.49 -14.28 -10.02
N GLN A 1136 41.65 -14.83 -9.60
CA GLN A 1136 42.85 -14.85 -10.45
C GLN A 1136 42.61 -15.62 -11.77
N ARG A 1137 41.86 -16.72 -11.70
CA ARG A 1137 41.49 -17.49 -12.90
C ARG A 1137 40.51 -16.72 -13.78
N HIS A 1138 39.50 -16.07 -13.20
CA HIS A 1138 38.57 -15.19 -13.90
C HIS A 1138 39.31 -14.05 -14.63
N LEU A 1139 40.21 -13.34 -13.94
CA LEU A 1139 41.04 -12.28 -14.55
C LEU A 1139 41.88 -12.82 -15.72
N GLY A 1140 42.40 -14.04 -15.59
CA GLY A 1140 43.06 -14.74 -16.70
C GLY A 1140 42.13 -15.01 -17.89
N ASN A 1141 40.89 -15.43 -17.62
CA ASN A 1141 39.89 -15.69 -18.66
C ASN A 1141 39.44 -14.40 -19.40
N LEU A 1142 39.44 -13.25 -18.73
CA LEU A 1142 39.15 -11.96 -19.37
C LEU A 1142 40.13 -11.63 -20.51
N GLY A 1143 41.41 -12.01 -20.37
CA GLY A 1143 42.44 -11.83 -21.39
C GLY A 1143 42.36 -12.79 -22.59
N LEU A 1144 41.51 -13.83 -22.54
CA LEU A 1144 41.37 -14.79 -23.64
C LEU A 1144 40.66 -14.15 -24.84
N ALA A 1145 41.26 -14.27 -26.03
CA ALA A 1145 40.65 -13.86 -27.29
C ALA A 1145 39.42 -14.69 -27.68
N ASP A 1146 39.38 -15.96 -27.24
CA ASP A 1146 38.40 -16.97 -27.70
C ASP A 1146 37.31 -17.30 -26.67
N TYR A 1147 37.25 -16.63 -25.50
CA TYR A 1147 36.18 -16.74 -24.46
C TYR A 1147 35.70 -18.16 -24.04
N ARG A 1148 36.34 -19.22 -24.52
CA ARG A 1148 36.06 -20.64 -24.29
C ARG A 1148 37.08 -21.19 -23.30
N VAL A 1149 36.62 -21.96 -22.32
CA VAL A 1149 37.39 -22.30 -21.11
C VAL A 1149 37.52 -23.79 -20.83
N ASN A 1150 36.71 -24.64 -21.49
CA ASN A 1150 36.60 -26.07 -21.21
C ASN A 1150 37.09 -26.96 -22.37
N ALA A 1151 37.66 -26.39 -23.44
CA ALA A 1151 38.26 -27.11 -24.56
C ALA A 1151 37.31 -28.15 -25.21
N GLY A 1152 36.03 -27.78 -25.33
CA GLY A 1152 34.96 -28.62 -25.86
C GLY A 1152 34.50 -29.77 -24.94
N SER A 1153 34.91 -29.78 -23.67
CA SER A 1153 34.65 -30.86 -22.70
C SER A 1153 34.07 -30.27 -21.41
N PHE A 1154 32.73 -30.16 -21.32
CA PHE A 1154 32.05 -29.65 -20.13
C PHE A 1154 30.71 -30.37 -19.88
N GLY A 1155 30.34 -30.53 -18.61
CA GLY A 1155 29.11 -31.14 -18.17
C GLY A 1155 29.00 -32.63 -18.54
N GLU A 1156 30.11 -33.35 -18.55
CA GLU A 1156 30.15 -34.78 -18.91
C GLU A 1156 29.83 -35.65 -17.69
N ALA A 1157 28.85 -36.54 -17.80
CA ALA A 1157 28.51 -37.50 -16.76
C ALA A 1157 27.59 -38.61 -17.26
N LYS A 1158 27.52 -39.70 -16.49
CA LYS A 1158 26.45 -40.69 -16.55
C LYS A 1158 25.37 -40.35 -15.55
N VAL A 1159 24.13 -40.19 -16.04
CA VAL A 1159 22.98 -39.84 -15.20
C VAL A 1159 21.81 -40.80 -15.40
N SER A 1160 21.07 -41.11 -14.34
CA SER A 1160 19.74 -41.71 -14.46
C SER A 1160 18.69 -40.62 -14.60
N ARG A 1161 17.63 -40.86 -15.39
CA ARG A 1161 16.50 -39.95 -15.60
C ARG A 1161 15.22 -40.49 -14.96
N ASN A 1162 14.46 -39.64 -14.28
CA ASN A 1162 13.15 -39.93 -13.68
C ASN A 1162 13.10 -41.28 -12.96
N PHE A 1163 14.15 -41.56 -12.18
CA PHE A 1163 14.32 -42.79 -11.41
C PHE A 1163 14.43 -44.10 -12.22
N GLY A 1164 14.59 -44.00 -13.53
CA GLY A 1164 14.78 -45.15 -14.42
C GLY A 1164 16.13 -45.83 -14.18
N PRO A 1165 16.21 -47.15 -14.47
CA PRO A 1165 17.46 -47.91 -14.35
C PRO A 1165 18.46 -47.56 -15.46
N GLU A 1166 17.99 -47.02 -16.59
CA GLU A 1166 18.84 -46.65 -17.72
C GLU A 1166 19.69 -45.41 -17.40
N LYS A 1167 20.98 -45.50 -17.76
CA LYS A 1167 21.94 -44.41 -17.63
C LYS A 1167 22.10 -43.72 -18.98
N LEU A 1168 21.84 -42.42 -19.00
CA LEU A 1168 22.13 -41.52 -20.11
C LEU A 1168 23.57 -41.03 -19.98
N GLU A 1169 24.32 -41.10 -21.07
CA GLU A 1169 25.69 -40.62 -21.13
C GLU A 1169 25.72 -39.26 -21.85
N VAL A 1170 26.17 -38.23 -21.13
CA VAL A 1170 26.34 -36.88 -21.68
C VAL A 1170 27.80 -36.77 -22.15
N GLU A 1171 28.04 -37.14 -23.40
CA GLU A 1171 29.39 -37.24 -23.99
C GLU A 1171 29.96 -35.87 -24.43
N ARG A 1172 31.22 -35.86 -24.86
CA ARG A 1172 31.90 -34.67 -25.39
C ARG A 1172 31.13 -34.05 -26.57
N ALA A 1173 31.04 -32.73 -26.60
CA ALA A 1173 30.44 -32.02 -27.74
C ALA A 1173 31.32 -32.25 -28.98
N SER A 1174 30.91 -33.16 -29.88
CA SER A 1174 31.57 -33.32 -31.18
C SER A 1174 31.44 -32.01 -31.97
N GLY A 1175 32.54 -31.56 -32.58
CA GLY A 1175 32.67 -30.24 -33.20
C GLY A 1175 31.80 -29.96 -34.43
N GLU A 1176 30.73 -30.72 -34.66
CA GLU A 1176 29.73 -30.47 -35.71
C GLU A 1176 28.43 -29.96 -35.08
N LEU A 1177 28.34 -28.63 -34.95
CA LEU A 1177 27.08 -27.91 -34.74
C LEU A 1177 26.19 -28.11 -35.99
N GLY A 1178 25.48 -29.24 -36.07
CA GLY A 1178 24.59 -29.48 -37.20
C GLY A 1178 24.04 -30.88 -37.35
N LYS A 1179 23.25 -31.36 -36.38
CA LYS A 1179 22.03 -32.19 -36.59
C LYS A 1179 21.41 -32.56 -35.25
N ARG A 1180 20.15 -32.16 -35.04
CA ARG A 1180 19.30 -32.60 -33.93
C ARG A 1180 18.97 -34.11 -34.10
N PRO A 1181 18.76 -34.87 -33.01
CA PRO A 1181 17.96 -36.10 -33.06
C PRO A 1181 16.53 -35.82 -33.52
#